data_AF-A0A353QSQ0-F1
#
_entry.id   AF-A0A353QSQ0-F1
#
_cell.length_a   1.000
_cell.length_b   1.000
_cell.length_c   1.000
_cell.angle_alpha   90.00
_cell.angle_beta   90.00
_cell.angle_gamma   90.00
#
_symmetry.space_group_name_H-M   'P 1'
#
loop_
_entity.id
_entity.type
_entity.pdbx_description
1 polymer ?
#
loop_
_entity_poly.entity_id
_entity_poly.type
_entity_poly.pdbx_seq_one_letter_code
_entity_poly.pdbx_strand_id
1 'polypeptide(L)'
;MLDKVGLRFVGNIQKTKMDQPDNNYAANLSSRFKTPEDKVDISSSNKVISFTGHNFEFKQNKNVLHYISFTGLQDPRKDQPIGIQMRVTGVKRNQSNTIEDPSKPQASSSEPEVIQKGKKAKGKKGIRNLDKKLPGAKGPINKLADSNWKDGQELLFTQGQMRTPEGIKNTINLSEPKYGNLGRVPDELAPALEPLLNDPEYKDDFKFELSNVIAGMTKGASTIGLRANLLYTGTDPEKRATVQETFHNILNNPECAKKAMLYQEKTSPDQILKLIFNHEEAKKVGSADKMEQVINNIVNVFDDPENKNFLFVGHCKPDGDTLGAVLGMKNAMGLKYPDKNIDCAIDDKVPGLFRHNIPGIDGEVKRAINLDHEKTMQSNIEKFNNDLDNNLAKAQAEILQDELQDIKEGKEKGKTLDLQKKYDVVVMFDVPTPERFSGAFKQYIDGAKKVVYIDHHPHRKAEWQDAQEKTGLNIDKVHQNGLAWIADAVPAATQLVGILASKMMPDLNKIATGEKKAADVFKTQDQQDKLKAMSAALVTGMSTDTGSFLRTANLLPEDMLKPAQQRPNFMPEGMSKWLMGLTDGIKGTIDKKWLRENISYDLDDNRIPDLDLTARETMLDYSVKGKVIAEDKKIGTLGLGIVQVDYEQMFDVWNLARKSEKIKKGKAETTFLDVQNGFKYGEVMNILRSNPTEHPPEKPKPGASKVEQAAMEDYESAFDDKRVAILTCQDKKEGFLDEKLNIATQNGLRLSLRSQEGTIHAELLANLFHGGGHGGASGGRVDLPGVGLKTPLGVEIDGKKAQSPKQILEQLKENHQVMNSDKSDEDKKAMCKKVKVVLDPTGKPCTELITDIVAEMRKEDQAGKDKIVSFKGNQNIFKISA
;
A
#
# COMPACT_ATOMS: atom_id res chain seq x y z
N MET A 1 -13.43 -38.56 14.06
CA MET A 1 -13.34 -39.81 14.87
C MET A 1 -14.70 -40.00 15.53
N LEU A 2 -15.44 -41.10 15.49
CA LEU A 2 -15.41 -42.45 14.87
C LEU A 2 -16.92 -42.81 14.68
N ASP A 3 -17.41 -43.83 13.96
CA ASP A 3 -16.79 -44.94 13.23
C ASP A 3 -17.72 -45.48 12.10
N LYS A 4 -17.15 -46.41 11.32
CA LYS A 4 -17.69 -47.31 10.27
C LYS A 4 -19.19 -47.73 10.34
N VAL A 5 -19.77 -47.90 9.14
CA VAL A 5 -20.40 -49.11 8.51
C VAL A 5 -21.16 -48.59 7.28
N GLY A 6 -21.11 -49.13 6.06
CA GLY A 6 -20.57 -50.40 5.57
C GLY A 6 -21.48 -50.93 4.45
N LEU A 7 -21.45 -50.31 3.27
CA LEU A 7 -22.31 -50.70 2.14
C LEU A 7 -21.72 -51.90 1.37
N ARG A 8 -22.38 -53.06 1.48
CA ARG A 8 -22.25 -54.17 0.53
C ARG A 8 -23.39 -54.12 -0.49
N PHE A 9 -23.07 -54.38 -1.75
CA PHE A 9 -24.03 -54.53 -2.84
C PHE A 9 -24.88 -55.81 -2.69
N VAL A 10 -26.17 -55.72 -3.02
CA VAL A 10 -26.99 -56.85 -3.51
C VAL A 10 -27.99 -56.33 -4.56
N GLY A 11 -27.82 -56.78 -5.82
CA GLY A 11 -28.85 -57.20 -6.80
C GLY A 11 -29.99 -56.26 -7.22
N ASN A 12 -30.61 -56.41 -8.40
CA ASN A 12 -30.32 -57.31 -9.53
C ASN A 12 -31.07 -56.85 -10.80
N ILE A 13 -30.42 -56.98 -11.97
CA ILE A 13 -30.98 -57.38 -13.28
C ILE A 13 -32.20 -56.61 -13.86
N GLN A 14 -32.01 -56.01 -15.05
CA GLN A 14 -32.78 -56.38 -16.25
C GLN A 14 -31.90 -56.36 -17.53
N LYS A 15 -32.13 -57.31 -18.44
CA LYS A 15 -31.43 -57.50 -19.75
C LYS A 15 -32.03 -56.55 -20.81
N THR A 16 -31.46 -56.24 -21.98
CA THR A 16 -30.78 -57.00 -23.10
C THR A 16 -30.06 -55.98 -24.01
N LYS A 17 -29.16 -56.23 -24.99
CA LYS A 17 -28.51 -57.38 -25.72
C LYS A 17 -27.01 -56.97 -25.91
N MET A 18 -26.00 -57.75 -26.32
CA MET A 18 -25.67 -58.53 -27.56
C MET A 18 -25.65 -57.68 -28.86
N ASP A 19 -24.56 -57.60 -29.64
CA ASP A 19 -23.61 -58.64 -30.08
C ASP A 19 -22.14 -58.15 -30.29
N GLN A 20 -21.13 -58.93 -29.86
CA GLN A 20 -20.02 -59.58 -30.64
C GLN A 20 -18.62 -58.85 -30.63
N PRO A 21 -17.45 -59.54 -30.84
CA PRO A 21 -16.28 -59.39 -29.94
C PRO A 21 -14.87 -59.19 -30.59
N ASP A 22 -13.81 -59.48 -29.80
CA ASP A 22 -12.36 -59.64 -30.10
C ASP A 22 -11.44 -58.39 -29.97
N ASN A 23 -10.16 -58.46 -29.52
CA ASN A 23 -9.32 -59.60 -29.12
C ASN A 23 -8.26 -59.25 -28.03
N ASN A 24 -7.56 -60.28 -27.50
CA ASN A 24 -6.48 -60.18 -26.50
C ASN A 24 -5.15 -59.62 -27.05
N TYR A 25 -4.33 -58.95 -26.23
CA TYR A 25 -3.07 -59.51 -25.68
C TYR A 25 -2.31 -58.50 -24.81
N ALA A 26 -2.02 -58.89 -23.56
CA ALA A 26 -0.98 -58.27 -22.75
C ALA A 26 0.04 -59.36 -22.38
N ALA A 27 1.19 -59.37 -23.04
CA ALA A 27 2.34 -60.18 -22.62
C ALA A 27 3.65 -59.62 -23.21
N ASN A 28 4.70 -59.72 -22.38
CA ASN A 28 6.12 -59.69 -22.72
C ASN A 28 6.88 -58.37 -22.89
N LEU A 29 7.83 -58.24 -21.94
CA LEU A 29 9.23 -57.82 -22.12
C LEU A 29 9.58 -56.35 -21.95
N SER A 30 9.48 -55.96 -20.68
CA SER A 30 10.54 -55.26 -19.96
C SER A 30 11.96 -55.80 -20.24
N SER A 31 12.57 -55.40 -21.35
CA SER A 31 14.02 -55.44 -21.54
C SER A 31 14.44 -54.44 -22.62
N ARG A 32 15.47 -53.62 -22.32
CA ARG A 32 16.08 -52.55 -23.14
C ARG A 32 15.56 -51.12 -22.92
N PHE A 33 15.86 -50.57 -21.75
CA PHE A 33 16.26 -49.16 -21.66
C PHE A 33 17.76 -49.09 -21.37
N LYS A 34 18.51 -48.44 -22.26
CA LYS A 34 19.89 -48.01 -22.03
C LYS A 34 19.98 -46.53 -22.41
N THR A 35 20.60 -45.76 -21.51
CA THR A 35 20.87 -44.32 -21.53
C THR A 35 19.66 -43.36 -21.50
N PRO A 36 19.74 -42.25 -20.74
CA PRO A 36 18.66 -41.27 -20.61
C PRO A 36 18.91 -40.06 -21.51
N GLU A 37 18.37 -40.05 -22.73
CA GLU A 37 18.22 -38.86 -23.60
C GLU A 37 17.58 -39.29 -24.93
N ASP A 38 16.25 -39.42 -24.97
CA ASP A 38 15.49 -39.20 -26.22
C ASP A 38 13.98 -39.06 -25.96
N LYS A 39 13.47 -37.87 -26.29
CA LYS A 39 12.12 -37.48 -26.76
C LYS A 39 10.94 -38.40 -26.41
N VAL A 40 10.06 -37.91 -25.53
CA VAL A 40 8.66 -38.39 -25.45
C VAL A 40 7.87 -37.81 -26.62
N ASP A 41 7.71 -38.61 -27.67
CA ASP A 41 6.73 -38.38 -28.73
C ASP A 41 5.34 -38.79 -28.21
N ILE A 42 4.40 -37.83 -28.13
CA ILE A 42 3.03 -38.07 -27.65
C ILE A 42 2.14 -38.45 -28.84
N SER A 43 2.38 -39.62 -29.42
CA SER A 43 1.60 -40.11 -30.56
C SER A 43 1.34 -41.63 -30.58
N SER A 44 0.76 -42.19 -29.50
CA SER A 44 -0.19 -43.32 -29.63
C SER A 44 -0.89 -43.75 -28.31
N SER A 45 -2.09 -44.31 -28.50
CA SER A 45 -2.90 -45.15 -27.57
C SER A 45 -3.75 -44.49 -26.48
N ASN A 46 -5.07 -44.59 -26.68
CA ASN A 46 -6.11 -44.94 -25.70
C ASN A 46 -6.17 -44.19 -24.35
N LYS A 47 -6.20 -42.86 -24.40
CA LYS A 47 -6.76 -42.03 -23.31
C LYS A 47 -8.13 -41.51 -23.72
N VAL A 48 -9.18 -41.93 -23.02
CA VAL A 48 -10.53 -41.33 -23.13
C VAL A 48 -10.74 -40.44 -21.92
N ILE A 49 -10.90 -39.13 -22.16
CA ILE A 49 -11.35 -38.17 -21.15
C ILE A 49 -12.86 -38.03 -21.33
N SER A 50 -13.63 -38.39 -20.32
CA SER A 50 -15.09 -38.22 -20.28
C SER A 50 -15.47 -37.21 -19.22
N PHE A 51 -16.26 -36.20 -19.60
CA PHE A 51 -16.74 -35.15 -18.69
C PHE A 51 -18.14 -35.50 -18.17
N THR A 52 -18.28 -35.65 -16.85
CA THR A 52 -19.58 -35.84 -16.18
C THR A 52 -19.58 -35.10 -14.84
N GLY A 53 -20.10 -33.87 -14.83
CA GLY A 53 -20.18 -33.04 -13.62
C GLY A 53 -18.83 -32.56 -13.09
N HIS A 54 -18.78 -32.21 -11.79
CA HIS A 54 -17.62 -31.59 -11.12
C HIS A 54 -16.42 -32.53 -10.86
N ASN A 55 -16.35 -33.70 -11.49
CA ASN A 55 -15.30 -34.70 -11.26
C ASN A 55 -14.60 -35.09 -12.57
N PHE A 56 -13.29 -35.33 -12.48
CA PHE A 56 -12.49 -35.88 -13.58
C PHE A 56 -12.28 -37.38 -13.38
N GLU A 57 -12.77 -38.21 -14.31
CA GLU A 57 -12.36 -39.61 -14.37
C GLU A 57 -11.19 -39.78 -15.36
N PHE A 58 -10.03 -40.20 -14.84
CA PHE A 58 -8.94 -40.69 -15.68
C PHE A 58 -9.00 -42.22 -15.74
N LYS A 59 -9.19 -42.75 -16.95
CA LYS A 59 -9.20 -44.20 -17.22
C LYS A 59 -7.93 -44.58 -17.97
N GLN A 60 -7.06 -45.34 -17.29
CA GLN A 60 -5.86 -45.94 -17.88
C GLN A 60 -5.82 -47.42 -17.51
N ASN A 61 -5.70 -48.29 -18.51
CA ASN A 61 -5.60 -49.76 -18.35
C ASN A 61 -6.65 -50.38 -17.41
N LYS A 62 -7.94 -50.03 -17.62
CA LYS A 62 -9.11 -50.47 -16.84
C LYS A 62 -9.16 -50.03 -15.36
N ASN A 63 -8.14 -49.34 -14.84
CA ASN A 63 -8.20 -48.70 -13.54
C ASN A 63 -8.82 -47.30 -13.67
N VAL A 64 -9.82 -47.01 -12.84
CA VAL A 64 -10.38 -45.67 -12.69
C VAL A 64 -9.60 -44.96 -11.59
N LEU A 65 -8.80 -43.97 -11.96
CA LEU A 65 -8.22 -43.03 -11.00
C LEU A 65 -9.26 -41.95 -10.71
N HIS A 66 -9.99 -42.13 -9.61
CA HIS A 66 -10.82 -41.08 -9.03
C HIS A 66 -9.91 -40.00 -8.43
N TYR A 67 -9.56 -39.00 -9.23
CA TYR A 67 -8.99 -37.77 -8.69
C TYR A 67 -10.10 -36.98 -8.01
N ILE A 68 -10.10 -37.01 -6.67
CA ILE A 68 -10.86 -36.06 -5.88
C ILE A 68 -10.25 -34.69 -6.17
N SER A 69 -11.07 -33.78 -6.71
CA SER A 69 -10.67 -32.39 -6.89
C SER A 69 -10.24 -31.80 -5.54
N PHE A 70 -9.08 -31.13 -5.50
CA PHE A 70 -8.70 -30.26 -4.38
C PHE A 70 -9.51 -28.94 -4.41
N THR A 71 -10.84 -29.08 -4.43
CA THR A 71 -11.83 -28.02 -4.17
C THR A 71 -12.71 -28.44 -2.99
N GLY A 72 -12.08 -29.01 -1.96
CA GLY A 72 -12.66 -29.19 -0.63
C GLY A 72 -12.74 -27.89 0.18
N LEU A 73 -12.09 -26.83 -0.29
CA LEU A 73 -12.41 -25.46 0.11
C LEU A 73 -13.76 -25.09 -0.51
N GLN A 74 -14.82 -25.26 0.28
CA GLN A 74 -16.07 -24.54 0.10
C GLN A 74 -15.72 -23.05 -0.07
N ASP A 75 -16.22 -22.37 -1.12
CA ASP A 75 -15.96 -20.95 -1.30
C ASP A 75 -16.42 -20.22 -0.02
N PRO A 76 -15.50 -19.63 0.78
CA PRO A 76 -15.85 -19.06 2.08
C PRO A 76 -16.76 -17.83 1.96
N ARG A 77 -17.07 -17.42 0.72
CA ARG A 77 -17.87 -16.27 0.34
C ARG A 77 -19.25 -16.67 -0.18
N LYS A 78 -19.62 -17.97 -0.10
CA LYS A 78 -20.92 -18.49 -0.58
C LYS A 78 -22.13 -17.73 0.00
N ASP A 79 -21.96 -17.14 1.18
CA ASP A 79 -22.99 -16.36 1.90
C ASP A 79 -22.75 -14.83 1.88
N GLN A 80 -21.67 -14.33 1.27
CA GLN A 80 -21.34 -12.89 1.21
C GLN A 80 -22.11 -12.14 0.10
N PRO A 81 -22.38 -10.83 0.21
CA PRO A 81 -22.88 -10.03 -0.90
C PRO A 81 -21.91 -10.13 -2.09
N ILE A 82 -22.41 -10.55 -3.26
CA ILE A 82 -21.58 -10.65 -4.46
C ILE A 82 -21.37 -9.24 -4.98
N GLY A 83 -20.11 -8.81 -5.00
CA GLY A 83 -19.76 -7.43 -5.29
C GLY A 83 -18.44 -7.27 -6.04
N ILE A 84 -18.37 -6.23 -6.85
CA ILE A 84 -17.11 -5.67 -7.37
C ILE A 84 -17.00 -4.21 -6.98
N GLN A 85 -15.81 -3.80 -6.56
CA GLN A 85 -15.48 -2.39 -6.35
C GLN A 85 -14.76 -1.87 -7.60
N MET A 86 -15.14 -0.69 -8.09
CA MET A 86 -14.58 -0.12 -9.31
C MET A 86 -14.24 1.37 -9.15
N ARG A 87 -13.22 1.82 -9.90
CA ARG A 87 -12.95 3.26 -10.08
C ARG A 87 -14.05 3.86 -10.97
N VAL A 88 -14.59 5.02 -10.61
CA VAL A 88 -15.54 5.75 -11.45
C VAL A 88 -14.77 6.59 -12.47
N THR A 89 -15.13 6.47 -13.75
CA THR A 89 -14.51 7.22 -14.86
C THR A 89 -15.30 8.50 -15.18
N GLY A 90 -14.71 9.41 -15.97
CA GLY A 90 -15.31 10.73 -16.25
C GLY A 90 -15.19 11.76 -15.12
N VAL A 91 -14.56 11.39 -14.01
CA VAL A 91 -14.28 12.24 -12.85
C VAL A 91 -13.17 13.24 -13.21
N LYS A 92 -13.48 14.55 -13.23
CA LYS A 92 -12.52 15.63 -13.53
C LYS A 92 -12.45 16.64 -12.37
N ARG A 93 -11.24 17.17 -12.13
CA ARG A 93 -10.81 18.04 -11.00
C ARG A 93 -11.66 19.30 -10.74
N ASN A 94 -12.42 19.74 -11.73
CA ASN A 94 -13.53 20.69 -11.58
C ASN A 94 -14.54 20.40 -12.70
N GLN A 95 -15.69 19.80 -12.40
CA GLN A 95 -16.85 19.87 -13.28
C GLN A 95 -17.48 21.27 -13.17
N SER A 96 -16.91 22.26 -13.85
CA SER A 96 -17.66 23.48 -14.17
C SER A 96 -18.81 23.10 -15.11
N ASN A 97 -20.04 23.51 -14.80
CA ASN A 97 -21.20 23.26 -15.66
C ASN A 97 -21.08 24.00 -17.00
N THR A 98 -20.33 23.44 -17.96
CA THR A 98 -20.53 23.72 -19.38
C THR A 98 -21.61 22.80 -19.88
N ILE A 99 -22.84 23.34 -19.95
CA ILE A 99 -23.90 22.76 -20.76
C ILE A 99 -23.48 22.97 -22.22
N GLU A 100 -22.76 22.01 -22.79
CA GLU A 100 -22.76 21.85 -24.25
C GLU A 100 -24.08 21.17 -24.62
N ASP A 101 -25.06 22.01 -24.94
CA ASP A 101 -26.33 21.60 -25.54
C ASP A 101 -26.06 21.18 -26.99
N PRO A 102 -26.21 19.88 -27.35
CA PRO A 102 -25.90 19.40 -28.71
C PRO A 102 -26.93 19.84 -29.75
N SER A 103 -28.00 20.56 -29.37
CA SER A 103 -29.17 20.82 -30.21
C SER A 103 -29.14 22.11 -31.03
N LYS A 104 -28.08 22.94 -30.93
CA LYS A 104 -27.98 24.19 -31.71
C LYS A 104 -27.11 24.06 -32.96
N PRO A 105 -27.66 24.24 -34.18
CA PRO A 105 -26.86 24.25 -35.40
C PRO A 105 -25.98 25.51 -35.46
N GLN A 106 -24.76 25.34 -36.00
CA GLN A 106 -23.88 26.46 -36.32
C GLN A 106 -24.52 27.33 -37.42
N ALA A 107 -24.86 28.58 -37.08
CA ALA A 107 -25.27 29.60 -38.05
C ALA A 107 -24.09 30.53 -38.38
N SER A 108 -23.94 30.84 -39.66
CA SER A 108 -22.83 31.62 -40.21
C SER A 108 -23.05 33.14 -40.17
N SER A 109 -21.92 33.86 -40.19
CA SER A 109 -21.71 35.17 -40.83
C SER A 109 -22.36 36.46 -40.29
N SER A 110 -21.64 37.56 -40.57
CA SER A 110 -22.03 38.99 -40.61
C SER A 110 -22.32 39.76 -39.31
N GLU A 111 -21.35 40.62 -38.96
CA GLU A 111 -21.49 42.00 -38.45
C GLU A 111 -22.39 42.89 -39.36
N PRO A 112 -22.72 44.18 -39.04
CA PRO A 112 -22.22 45.03 -37.93
C PRO A 112 -23.29 45.86 -37.14
N GLU A 113 -22.79 46.65 -36.16
CA GLU A 113 -23.29 47.96 -35.68
C GLU A 113 -24.70 48.13 -35.03
N VAL A 114 -24.74 48.80 -33.86
CA VAL A 114 -25.04 50.26 -33.75
C VAL A 114 -24.93 50.71 -32.28
N ILE A 115 -24.37 51.91 -32.07
CA ILE A 115 -24.20 52.59 -30.76
C ILE A 115 -25.48 53.36 -30.38
N GLN A 116 -25.95 53.28 -29.11
CA GLN A 116 -26.69 54.43 -28.53
C GLN A 116 -26.64 54.61 -26.99
N LYS A 117 -25.82 55.58 -26.58
CA LYS A 117 -25.92 56.57 -25.48
C LYS A 117 -26.96 56.37 -24.34
N GLY A 118 -26.46 56.36 -23.10
CA GLY A 118 -27.18 56.73 -21.85
C GLY A 118 -26.30 57.61 -20.93
N LYS A 119 -26.87 58.56 -20.18
CA LYS A 119 -26.13 59.67 -19.52
C LYS A 119 -25.71 59.43 -18.06
N LYS A 120 -24.66 60.17 -17.66
CA LYS A 120 -24.04 60.27 -16.31
C LYS A 120 -25.02 60.63 -15.17
N ALA A 121 -24.71 60.13 -13.97
CA ALA A 121 -24.92 60.84 -12.71
C ALA A 121 -23.66 60.72 -11.82
N LYS A 122 -23.29 61.78 -11.08
CA LYS A 122 -22.19 61.79 -10.10
C LYS A 122 -22.77 61.79 -8.68
N GLY A 123 -22.26 60.92 -7.80
CA GLY A 123 -22.56 60.94 -6.36
C GLY A 123 -21.41 60.33 -5.54
N LYS A 124 -20.97 61.03 -4.49
CA LYS A 124 -19.85 60.60 -3.62
C LYS A 124 -20.32 59.55 -2.59
N LYS A 125 -19.52 58.50 -2.39
CA LYS A 125 -18.93 58.12 -1.07
C LYS A 125 -17.96 56.95 -1.26
N GLY A 126 -16.87 56.94 -0.51
CA GLY A 126 -15.85 55.90 -0.61
C GLY A 126 -16.34 54.57 -0.02
N ILE A 127 -16.16 53.50 -0.77
CA ILE A 127 -16.23 52.12 -0.30
C ILE A 127 -14.91 51.47 -0.73
N ARG A 128 -14.26 50.75 0.20
CA ARG A 128 -13.04 49.98 -0.11
C ARG A 128 -13.40 48.92 -1.15
N ASN A 129 -12.63 48.81 -2.23
CA ASN A 129 -12.72 47.64 -3.12
C ASN A 129 -12.27 46.39 -2.37
N LEU A 130 -13.20 45.77 -1.66
CA LEU A 130 -13.17 44.35 -1.38
C LEU A 130 -13.52 43.65 -2.69
N ASP A 131 -12.50 43.37 -3.51
CA ASP A 131 -12.60 42.42 -4.63
C ASP A 131 -12.80 41.00 -4.06
N LYS A 132 -13.98 40.76 -3.49
CA LYS A 132 -14.52 39.43 -3.30
C LYS A 132 -14.82 38.87 -4.68
N LYS A 133 -13.79 38.31 -5.33
CA LYS A 133 -13.98 37.34 -6.42
C LYS A 133 -14.97 36.30 -5.93
N LEU A 134 -16.16 36.26 -6.55
CA LEU A 134 -17.11 35.18 -6.33
C LEU A 134 -16.42 33.88 -6.76
N PRO A 135 -16.26 32.88 -5.86
CA PRO A 135 -15.69 31.60 -6.25
C PRO A 135 -16.64 30.93 -7.24
N GLY A 136 -16.09 30.41 -8.34
CA GLY A 136 -16.87 29.68 -9.35
C GLY A 136 -17.63 28.50 -8.75
N ALA A 137 -18.80 28.20 -9.30
CA ALA A 137 -19.65 27.12 -8.79
C ALA A 137 -18.91 25.76 -8.85
N LYS A 138 -18.71 25.13 -7.68
CA LYS A 138 -18.13 23.79 -7.56
C LYS A 138 -19.01 22.75 -8.28
N GLY A 139 -18.38 21.81 -8.97
CA GLY A 139 -19.05 20.69 -9.64
C GLY A 139 -19.64 19.65 -8.68
N PRO A 140 -20.51 18.75 -9.16
CA PRO A 140 -21.10 17.64 -8.40
C PRO A 140 -20.12 16.89 -7.49
N ILE A 141 -19.01 16.40 -8.06
CA ILE A 141 -18.00 15.60 -7.32
C ILE A 141 -17.30 16.42 -6.24
N ASN A 142 -16.95 17.68 -6.52
CA ASN A 142 -16.33 18.57 -5.54
C ASN A 142 -17.30 18.85 -4.38
N LYS A 143 -18.59 19.07 -4.68
CA LYS A 143 -19.64 19.23 -3.66
C LYS A 143 -19.83 17.95 -2.84
N LEU A 144 -19.71 16.77 -3.44
CA LEU A 144 -19.74 15.48 -2.74
C LEU A 144 -18.52 15.33 -1.82
N ALA A 145 -17.32 15.64 -2.29
CA ALA A 145 -16.09 15.57 -1.50
C ALA A 145 -16.10 16.52 -0.28
N ASP A 146 -16.67 17.72 -0.44
CA ASP A 146 -16.91 18.71 0.62
C ASP A 146 -18.11 18.32 1.55
N SER A 147 -18.81 17.22 1.29
CA SER A 147 -20.03 16.84 2.01
C SER A 147 -19.83 15.75 3.06
N ASN A 148 -20.86 15.56 3.89
CA ASN A 148 -21.01 14.46 4.84
C ASN A 148 -21.52 13.18 4.13
N TRP A 149 -20.92 12.81 2.99
CA TRP A 149 -21.22 11.53 2.32
C TRP A 149 -20.81 10.35 3.21
N LYS A 150 -21.42 9.18 2.99
CA LYS A 150 -21.14 7.96 3.76
C LYS A 150 -20.73 6.78 2.87
N ASP A 151 -19.87 5.92 3.40
CA ASP A 151 -19.62 4.60 2.83
C ASP A 151 -20.93 3.81 2.74
N GLY A 152 -21.17 3.11 1.64
CA GLY A 152 -22.44 2.43 1.36
C GLY A 152 -23.60 3.35 0.96
N GLN A 153 -23.38 4.66 0.79
CA GLN A 153 -24.41 5.59 0.30
C GLN A 153 -24.83 5.22 -1.13
N GLU A 154 -26.12 5.02 -1.34
CA GLU A 154 -26.66 4.58 -2.63
C GLU A 154 -26.44 5.59 -3.75
N LEU A 155 -26.11 5.09 -4.94
CA LEU A 155 -25.94 5.85 -6.16
C LEU A 155 -27.03 5.45 -7.15
N LEU A 156 -27.65 6.46 -7.77
CA LEU A 156 -28.56 6.25 -8.90
C LEU A 156 -27.74 6.00 -10.16
N PHE A 157 -28.12 5.02 -10.97
CA PHE A 157 -27.48 4.75 -12.25
C PHE A 157 -28.44 4.91 -13.42
N THR A 158 -27.91 5.29 -14.58
CA THR A 158 -28.65 5.33 -15.84
C THR A 158 -27.80 4.80 -16.98
N GLN A 159 -28.36 3.90 -17.78
CA GLN A 159 -27.74 3.43 -19.00
C GLN A 159 -27.94 4.44 -20.14
N GLY A 160 -26.97 4.53 -21.03
CA GLY A 160 -27.03 5.40 -22.20
C GLY A 160 -25.92 5.07 -23.20
N GLN A 161 -25.84 5.83 -24.28
CA GLN A 161 -24.84 5.64 -25.33
C GLN A 161 -23.97 6.89 -25.50
N MET A 162 -22.67 6.66 -25.66
CA MET A 162 -21.67 7.70 -25.89
C MET A 162 -20.92 7.40 -27.18
N ARG A 163 -20.82 8.41 -28.06
CA ARG A 163 -20.00 8.33 -29.26
C ARG A 163 -18.53 8.57 -28.91
N THR A 164 -17.70 7.57 -29.16
CA THR A 164 -16.24 7.61 -29.06
C THR A 164 -15.61 7.57 -30.45
N PRO A 165 -14.30 7.85 -30.61
CA PRO A 165 -13.61 7.67 -31.89
C PRO A 165 -13.69 6.23 -32.41
N GLU A 166 -13.81 5.24 -31.51
CA GLU A 166 -13.90 3.81 -31.83
C GLU A 166 -15.34 3.35 -32.17
N GLY A 167 -16.35 4.23 -32.05
CA GLY A 167 -17.75 3.91 -32.32
C GLY A 167 -18.70 4.33 -31.19
N ILE A 168 -19.94 3.84 -31.24
CA ILE A 168 -20.90 4.03 -30.14
C ILE A 168 -20.60 3.00 -29.05
N LYS A 169 -20.25 3.46 -27.86
CA LYS A 169 -20.12 2.62 -26.66
C LYS A 169 -21.35 2.84 -25.78
N ASN A 170 -21.89 1.76 -25.26
CA ASN A 170 -22.86 1.85 -24.18
C ASN A 170 -22.15 2.29 -22.89
N THR A 171 -22.90 2.88 -21.96
CA THR A 171 -22.37 3.51 -20.74
C THR A 171 -23.35 3.34 -19.59
N ILE A 172 -22.83 3.13 -18.38
CA ILE A 172 -23.61 3.12 -17.14
C ILE A 172 -23.17 4.33 -16.31
N ASN A 173 -23.93 5.42 -16.39
CA ASN A 173 -23.66 6.67 -15.68
C ASN A 173 -24.07 6.53 -14.21
N LEU A 174 -23.29 7.13 -13.31
CA LEU A 174 -23.50 7.09 -11.86
C LEU A 174 -23.74 8.50 -11.34
N SER A 175 -24.78 8.67 -10.53
CA SER A 175 -25.19 9.96 -9.99
C SER A 175 -25.60 9.86 -8.53
N GLU A 176 -25.36 10.94 -7.78
CA GLU A 176 -25.83 11.05 -6.40
C GLU A 176 -27.08 11.95 -6.37
N PRO A 177 -28.16 11.57 -5.65
CA PRO A 177 -29.46 12.26 -5.73
C PRO A 177 -29.45 13.77 -5.51
N LYS A 178 -28.51 14.30 -4.71
CA LYS A 178 -28.44 15.72 -4.33
C LYS A 178 -27.47 16.52 -5.19
N TYR A 179 -26.38 15.89 -5.65
CA TYR A 179 -25.30 16.56 -6.37
C TYR A 179 -25.32 16.32 -7.88
N GLY A 180 -25.99 15.28 -8.36
CA GLY A 180 -26.13 14.94 -9.78
C GLY A 180 -25.06 13.96 -10.28
N ASN A 181 -24.78 14.00 -11.58
CA ASN A 181 -23.85 13.08 -12.25
C ASN A 181 -22.43 13.16 -11.63
N LEU A 182 -21.92 12.01 -11.16
CA LEU A 182 -20.58 11.86 -10.61
C LEU A 182 -19.57 11.29 -11.62
N GLY A 183 -20.03 10.67 -12.72
CA GLY A 183 -19.19 9.94 -13.66
C GLY A 183 -19.89 8.69 -14.18
N ARG A 184 -19.13 7.66 -14.55
CA ARG A 184 -19.68 6.39 -15.05
C ARG A 184 -18.82 5.18 -14.67
N VAL A 185 -19.40 3.99 -14.81
CA VAL A 185 -18.69 2.70 -14.79
C VAL A 185 -17.58 2.71 -15.86
N PRO A 186 -16.41 2.08 -15.63
CA PRO A 186 -15.38 1.95 -16.66
C PRO A 186 -15.90 1.34 -17.97
N ASP A 187 -15.46 1.87 -19.10
CA ASP A 187 -15.96 1.47 -20.42
C ASP A 187 -15.58 0.00 -20.74
N GLU A 188 -14.53 -0.52 -20.09
CA GLU A 188 -14.07 -1.92 -20.15
C GLU A 188 -15.01 -2.88 -19.40
N LEU A 189 -15.68 -2.41 -18.34
CA LEU A 189 -16.59 -3.20 -17.51
C LEU A 189 -18.01 -3.28 -18.09
N ALA A 190 -18.45 -2.22 -18.78
CA ALA A 190 -19.84 -2.07 -19.23
C ALA A 190 -20.35 -3.26 -20.07
N PRO A 191 -19.61 -3.83 -21.05
CA PRO A 191 -20.10 -4.95 -21.86
C PRO A 191 -20.41 -6.23 -21.08
N ALA A 192 -19.74 -6.45 -19.94
CA ALA A 192 -19.98 -7.61 -19.07
C ALA A 192 -21.11 -7.37 -18.07
N LEU A 193 -21.38 -6.11 -17.70
CA LEU A 193 -22.41 -5.74 -16.73
C LEU A 193 -23.77 -5.44 -17.36
N GLU A 194 -23.80 -4.92 -18.59
CA GLU A 194 -25.04 -4.54 -19.26
C GLU A 194 -26.01 -5.69 -19.51
N PRO A 195 -25.61 -6.92 -19.88
CA PRO A 195 -26.54 -8.03 -19.99
C PRO A 195 -27.30 -8.26 -18.67
N LEU A 196 -26.57 -8.28 -17.54
CA LEU A 196 -27.16 -8.47 -16.20
C LEU A 196 -28.05 -7.29 -15.77
N LEU A 197 -27.64 -6.05 -16.06
CA LEU A 197 -28.40 -4.85 -15.65
C LEU A 197 -29.63 -4.58 -16.54
N ASN A 198 -29.65 -5.10 -17.77
CA ASN A 198 -30.78 -4.96 -18.69
C ASN A 198 -31.79 -6.11 -18.59
N ASP A 199 -31.37 -7.29 -18.13
CA ASP A 199 -32.25 -8.45 -18.05
C ASP A 199 -33.41 -8.19 -17.07
N PRO A 200 -34.69 -8.25 -17.51
CA PRO A 200 -35.84 -8.11 -16.64
C PRO A 200 -35.86 -9.08 -15.45
N GLU A 201 -35.14 -10.20 -15.54
CA GLU A 201 -35.00 -11.20 -14.49
C GLU A 201 -34.03 -10.77 -13.37
N TYR A 202 -33.09 -9.83 -13.63
CA TYR A 202 -32.01 -9.45 -12.71
C TYR A 202 -31.95 -7.95 -12.39
N LYS A 203 -32.53 -7.08 -13.22
CA LYS A 203 -32.38 -5.61 -13.14
C LYS A 203 -32.71 -4.98 -11.77
N ASP A 204 -33.63 -5.57 -11.01
CA ASP A 204 -34.12 -5.07 -9.72
C ASP A 204 -33.31 -5.69 -8.54
N ASP A 205 -32.41 -6.64 -8.82
CA ASP A 205 -31.50 -7.30 -7.88
C ASP A 205 -30.11 -6.63 -7.80
N PHE A 206 -29.93 -5.42 -8.34
CA PHE A 206 -28.63 -4.72 -8.34
C PHE A 206 -28.68 -3.34 -7.68
N LYS A 207 -27.61 -3.02 -6.96
CA LYS A 207 -27.39 -1.72 -6.33
C LYS A 207 -25.97 -1.19 -6.58
N PHE A 208 -25.87 0.08 -6.94
CA PHE A 208 -24.62 0.83 -6.83
C PHE A 208 -24.55 1.59 -5.51
N GLU A 209 -23.39 1.57 -4.87
CA GLU A 209 -23.10 2.33 -3.66
C GLU A 209 -21.74 3.01 -3.72
N LEU A 210 -21.61 4.12 -3.01
CA LEU A 210 -20.39 4.89 -2.86
C LEU A 210 -19.44 4.19 -1.88
N SER A 211 -18.23 3.85 -2.35
CA SER A 211 -17.22 3.19 -1.51
C SER A 211 -16.19 4.18 -0.97
N ASN A 212 -15.50 4.90 -1.84
CA ASN A 212 -14.37 5.73 -1.42
C ASN A 212 -14.29 7.02 -2.24
N VAL A 213 -14.16 8.15 -1.54
CA VAL A 213 -13.89 9.47 -2.13
C VAL A 213 -12.49 9.89 -1.65
N ILE A 214 -11.50 9.58 -2.46
CA ILE A 214 -10.10 9.96 -2.25
C ILE A 214 -9.91 11.38 -2.80
N ALA A 215 -10.48 12.37 -2.11
CA ALA A 215 -10.28 13.77 -2.48
C ALA A 215 -9.04 14.34 -1.79
N GLY A 216 -8.01 14.65 -2.59
CA GLY A 216 -6.99 15.67 -2.28
C GLY A 216 -6.39 15.65 -0.88
N MET A 217 -5.84 14.52 -0.41
CA MET A 217 -5.20 14.40 0.90
C MET A 217 -3.80 15.05 1.00
N THR A 218 -3.51 16.06 0.17
CA THR A 218 -2.37 16.99 0.27
C THR A 218 -2.75 18.32 -0.37
N LYS A 219 -2.18 19.46 0.07
CA LYS A 219 -2.37 20.71 -0.69
C LYS A 219 -1.71 20.59 -2.07
N GLY A 220 -2.50 20.93 -3.08
CA GLY A 220 -2.09 20.91 -4.47
C GLY A 220 -2.38 19.61 -5.22
N ALA A 221 -2.38 18.43 -4.59
CA ALA A 221 -2.65 17.18 -5.33
C ALA A 221 -3.96 17.19 -6.12
N SER A 222 -3.96 16.36 -7.16
CA SER A 222 -4.84 16.60 -8.30
C SER A 222 -6.23 16.00 -8.19
N THR A 223 -6.30 14.79 -7.67
CA THR A 223 -7.42 13.91 -7.95
C THR A 223 -8.44 13.94 -6.83
N ILE A 224 -9.72 14.05 -7.22
CA ILE A 224 -10.79 13.39 -6.47
C ILE A 224 -10.90 12.00 -7.10
N GLY A 225 -10.28 11.01 -6.47
CA GLY A 225 -10.54 9.62 -6.81
C GLY A 225 -11.92 9.23 -6.29
N LEU A 226 -12.74 8.59 -7.12
CA LEU A 226 -14.06 8.11 -6.75
C LEU A 226 -14.15 6.60 -7.01
N ARG A 227 -14.69 5.85 -6.06
CA ARG A 227 -14.98 4.43 -6.19
C ARG A 227 -16.42 4.13 -5.83
N ALA A 228 -17.03 3.25 -6.61
CA ALA A 228 -18.35 2.68 -6.34
C ALA A 228 -18.22 1.15 -6.18
N ASN A 229 -19.10 0.55 -5.39
CA ASN A 229 -19.33 -0.88 -5.42
C ASN A 229 -20.61 -1.15 -6.24
N LEU A 230 -20.59 -2.19 -7.07
CA LEU A 230 -21.79 -2.80 -7.62
C LEU A 230 -22.04 -4.08 -6.83
N LEU A 231 -23.23 -4.17 -6.22
CA LEU A 231 -23.65 -5.29 -5.38
C LEU A 231 -24.86 -5.99 -6.00
N TYR A 232 -24.87 -7.33 -5.94
CA TYR A 232 -26.06 -8.15 -6.18
C TYR A 232 -26.80 -8.35 -4.85
N THR A 233 -28.06 -7.95 -4.82
CA THR A 233 -28.96 -8.01 -3.64
C THR A 233 -30.03 -9.10 -3.75
N GLY A 234 -30.11 -9.79 -4.90
CA GLY A 234 -31.04 -10.90 -5.10
C GLY A 234 -30.69 -12.13 -4.25
N THR A 235 -31.72 -12.93 -3.96
CA THR A 235 -31.63 -14.10 -3.05
C THR A 235 -31.69 -15.45 -3.77
N ASP A 236 -31.93 -15.46 -5.09
CA ASP A 236 -32.02 -16.68 -5.89
C ASP A 236 -30.64 -17.36 -6.06
N PRO A 237 -30.46 -18.64 -5.67
CA PRO A 237 -29.15 -19.30 -5.73
C PRO A 237 -28.57 -19.52 -7.13
N GLU A 238 -29.40 -19.66 -8.16
CA GLU A 238 -28.94 -19.92 -9.54
C GLU A 238 -28.52 -18.61 -10.20
N LYS A 239 -29.35 -17.57 -10.10
CA LYS A 239 -28.98 -16.19 -10.53
C LYS A 239 -27.72 -15.72 -9.82
N ARG A 240 -27.65 -15.95 -8.51
CA ARG A 240 -26.48 -15.64 -7.67
C ARG A 240 -25.20 -16.28 -8.21
N ALA A 241 -25.25 -17.53 -8.66
CA ALA A 241 -24.10 -18.20 -9.26
C ALA A 241 -23.69 -17.57 -10.60
N THR A 242 -24.64 -17.26 -11.48
CA THR A 242 -24.40 -16.58 -12.78
C THR A 242 -23.76 -15.19 -12.59
N VAL A 243 -24.25 -14.41 -11.63
CA VAL A 243 -23.64 -13.11 -11.29
C VAL A 243 -22.26 -13.28 -10.68
N GLN A 244 -22.04 -14.31 -9.84
CA GLN A 244 -20.72 -14.63 -9.29
C GLN A 244 -19.70 -14.93 -10.39
N GLU A 245 -20.06 -15.79 -11.36
CA GLU A 245 -19.23 -16.14 -12.50
C GLU A 245 -18.90 -14.90 -13.35
N THR A 246 -19.90 -14.04 -13.62
CA THR A 246 -19.69 -12.79 -14.36
C THR A 246 -18.71 -11.86 -13.66
N PHE A 247 -18.84 -11.68 -12.34
CA PHE A 247 -17.91 -10.86 -11.55
C PHE A 247 -16.53 -11.51 -11.46
N HIS A 248 -16.44 -12.84 -11.40
CA HIS A 248 -15.17 -13.54 -11.48
C HIS A 248 -14.48 -13.30 -12.83
N ASN A 249 -15.22 -13.37 -13.93
CA ASN A 249 -14.71 -13.11 -15.29
C ASN A 249 -14.23 -11.65 -15.44
N ILE A 250 -14.95 -10.68 -14.89
CA ILE A 250 -14.50 -9.26 -14.84
C ILE A 250 -13.18 -9.14 -14.05
N LEU A 251 -13.11 -9.68 -12.84
CA LEU A 251 -11.92 -9.56 -11.98
C LEU A 251 -10.69 -10.32 -12.50
N ASN A 252 -10.89 -11.32 -13.36
CA ASN A 252 -9.83 -12.12 -13.99
C ASN A 252 -9.47 -11.65 -15.41
N ASN A 253 -10.25 -10.74 -16.01
CA ASN A 253 -9.92 -10.10 -17.27
C ASN A 253 -8.82 -9.02 -17.05
N PRO A 254 -7.68 -9.05 -17.77
CA PRO A 254 -6.57 -8.13 -17.55
C PRO A 254 -6.87 -6.63 -17.76
N GLU A 255 -7.83 -6.28 -18.62
CA GLU A 255 -8.24 -4.89 -18.85
C GLU A 255 -9.14 -4.40 -17.72
N CYS A 256 -10.12 -5.22 -17.34
CA CYS A 256 -11.05 -4.95 -16.25
C CYS A 256 -10.35 -4.88 -14.88
N ALA A 257 -9.42 -5.79 -14.59
CA ALA A 257 -8.72 -5.90 -13.30
C ALA A 257 -7.86 -4.66 -12.94
N LYS A 258 -7.56 -3.78 -13.90
CA LYS A 258 -6.94 -2.46 -13.63
C LYS A 258 -7.91 -1.45 -13.02
N LYS A 259 -9.21 -1.58 -13.34
CA LYS A 259 -10.26 -0.62 -12.97
C LYS A 259 -11.20 -1.17 -11.89
N ALA A 260 -11.26 -2.49 -11.73
CA ALA A 260 -12.08 -3.23 -10.77
C ALA A 260 -11.23 -4.06 -9.80
N MET A 261 -11.76 -4.30 -8.60
CA MET A 261 -11.17 -5.17 -7.59
C MET A 261 -12.26 -5.84 -6.74
N LEU A 262 -11.86 -6.87 -5.98
CA LEU A 262 -12.75 -7.59 -5.09
C LEU A 262 -13.40 -6.62 -4.10
N TYR A 263 -14.73 -6.61 -4.04
CA TYR A 263 -15.45 -5.90 -2.98
C TYR A 263 -15.11 -6.51 -1.62
N GLN A 264 -14.75 -5.65 -0.67
CA GLN A 264 -14.51 -6.05 0.71
C GLN A 264 -15.69 -5.59 1.56
N GLU A 265 -16.56 -6.52 1.94
CA GLU A 265 -17.61 -6.28 2.94
C GLU A 265 -17.00 -5.99 4.32
N LYS A 266 -17.84 -5.64 5.29
CA LYS A 266 -17.43 -5.52 6.70
C LYS A 266 -16.99 -6.90 7.23
N THR A 267 -15.69 -7.08 7.42
CA THR A 267 -15.07 -8.36 7.79
C THR A 267 -14.51 -8.28 9.22
N SER A 268 -14.86 -9.24 10.08
CA SER A 268 -14.34 -9.29 11.44
C SER A 268 -12.89 -9.78 11.51
N PRO A 269 -12.13 -9.44 12.56
CA PRO A 269 -10.76 -9.92 12.74
C PRO A 269 -10.70 -11.46 12.82
N ASP A 270 -11.72 -12.12 13.38
CA ASP A 270 -11.78 -13.58 13.48
C ASP A 270 -11.99 -14.26 12.11
N GLN A 271 -12.70 -13.61 11.18
CA GLN A 271 -12.78 -14.08 9.78
C GLN A 271 -11.43 -13.93 9.08
N ILE A 272 -10.71 -12.85 9.34
CA ILE A 272 -9.39 -12.58 8.75
C ILE A 272 -8.34 -13.57 9.28
N LEU A 273 -8.36 -13.87 10.58
CA LEU A 273 -7.47 -14.87 11.17
C LEU A 273 -7.67 -16.26 10.53
N LYS A 274 -8.92 -16.65 10.22
CA LYS A 274 -9.20 -17.89 9.47
C LYS A 274 -8.62 -17.87 8.06
N LEU A 275 -8.67 -16.73 7.36
CA LEU A 275 -8.02 -16.60 6.05
C LEU A 275 -6.49 -16.73 6.16
N ILE A 276 -5.87 -16.14 7.19
CA ILE A 276 -4.43 -16.27 7.47
C ILE A 276 -4.07 -17.74 7.73
N PHE A 277 -4.77 -18.41 8.63
CA PHE A 277 -4.53 -19.84 8.91
C PHE A 277 -4.69 -20.71 7.66
N ASN A 278 -5.73 -20.51 6.85
CA ASN A 278 -5.91 -21.25 5.61
C ASN A 278 -4.77 -21.01 4.60
N HIS A 279 -4.25 -19.78 4.53
CA HIS A 279 -3.14 -19.42 3.63
C HIS A 279 -1.82 -20.05 4.07
N GLU A 280 -1.49 -19.97 5.37
CA GLU A 280 -0.26 -20.55 5.92
C GLU A 280 -0.29 -22.08 5.88
N GLU A 281 -1.43 -22.71 6.21
CA GLU A 281 -1.57 -24.17 6.15
C GLU A 281 -1.42 -24.70 4.71
N ALA A 282 -1.86 -23.92 3.72
CA ALA A 282 -1.67 -24.22 2.30
C ALA A 282 -0.21 -24.05 1.83
N LYS A 283 0.57 -23.13 2.43
CA LYS A 283 2.03 -23.07 2.24
C LYS A 283 2.72 -24.28 2.87
N LYS A 284 2.36 -24.62 4.12
CA LYS A 284 3.04 -25.64 4.92
C LYS A 284 2.12 -26.24 5.98
N VAL A 285 1.91 -27.55 5.90
CA VAL A 285 1.07 -28.32 6.84
C VAL A 285 1.56 -28.19 8.29
N GLY A 286 0.62 -27.97 9.22
CA GLY A 286 0.86 -27.75 10.64
C GLY A 286 1.52 -26.40 10.96
N SER A 287 1.32 -25.39 10.10
CA SER A 287 1.75 -24.01 10.37
C SER A 287 0.66 -23.20 11.08
N ALA A 288 -0.62 -23.43 10.73
CA ALA A 288 -1.75 -22.77 11.36
C ALA A 288 -1.82 -23.06 12.87
N ASP A 289 -1.71 -24.34 13.27
CA ASP A 289 -1.71 -24.76 14.69
C ASP A 289 -0.61 -24.07 15.50
N LYS A 290 0.59 -23.93 14.91
CA LYS A 290 1.73 -23.26 15.55
C LYS A 290 1.49 -21.77 15.69
N MET A 291 0.93 -21.13 14.65
CA MET A 291 0.57 -19.72 14.68
C MET A 291 -0.53 -19.47 15.72
N GLU A 292 -1.57 -20.31 15.79
CA GLU A 292 -2.60 -20.23 16.82
C GLU A 292 -2.02 -20.38 18.23
N GLN A 293 -1.11 -21.33 18.44
CA GLN A 293 -0.41 -21.52 19.71
C GLN A 293 0.35 -20.25 20.12
N VAL A 294 1.10 -19.62 19.21
CA VAL A 294 1.80 -18.35 19.49
C VAL A 294 0.81 -17.23 19.85
N ILE A 295 -0.28 -17.06 19.09
CA ILE A 295 -1.30 -16.04 19.39
C ILE A 295 -1.96 -16.30 20.76
N ASN A 296 -2.22 -17.57 21.11
CA ASN A 296 -2.72 -17.95 22.44
C ASN A 296 -1.70 -17.60 23.54
N ASN A 297 -0.41 -17.89 23.34
CA ASN A 297 0.65 -17.53 24.29
C ASN A 297 0.73 -16.01 24.50
N ILE A 298 0.63 -15.22 23.43
CA ILE A 298 0.64 -13.75 23.48
C ILE A 298 -0.55 -13.22 24.29
N VAL A 299 -1.77 -13.69 24.03
CA VAL A 299 -2.96 -13.29 24.82
C VAL A 299 -2.81 -13.71 26.28
N ASN A 300 -2.32 -14.92 26.57
CA ASN A 300 -2.05 -15.35 27.95
C ASN A 300 -1.05 -14.44 28.68
N VAL A 301 -0.04 -13.90 27.98
CA VAL A 301 0.91 -12.92 28.55
C VAL A 301 0.24 -11.56 28.83
N PHE A 302 -0.72 -11.14 28.02
CA PHE A 302 -1.50 -9.92 28.24
C PHE A 302 -2.51 -10.07 29.37
N ASP A 303 -3.14 -11.24 29.48
CA ASP A 303 -4.17 -11.54 30.47
C ASP A 303 -3.59 -11.82 31.87
N ASP A 304 -2.40 -12.42 31.94
CA ASP A 304 -1.66 -12.74 33.17
C ASP A 304 -1.57 -11.52 34.13
N PRO A 305 -2.13 -11.62 35.35
CA PRO A 305 -2.22 -10.49 36.28
C PRO A 305 -0.86 -10.12 36.89
N GLU A 306 0.17 -10.96 36.84
CA GLU A 306 1.52 -10.66 37.34
C GLU A 306 2.28 -9.71 36.40
N ASN A 307 1.87 -9.64 35.13
CA ASN A 307 2.37 -8.63 34.20
C ASN A 307 1.54 -7.35 34.41
N LYS A 308 2.16 -6.31 35.01
CA LYS A 308 1.51 -5.02 35.32
C LYS A 308 1.99 -3.88 34.43
N ASN A 309 3.27 -3.88 34.06
CA ASN A 309 3.93 -2.80 33.34
C ASN A 309 4.27 -3.23 31.91
N PHE A 310 3.68 -2.57 30.94
CA PHE A 310 3.85 -2.85 29.50
C PHE A 310 4.50 -1.66 28.80
N LEU A 311 5.38 -1.97 27.85
CA LEU A 311 5.92 -0.99 26.91
C LEU A 311 5.69 -1.49 25.48
N PHE A 312 4.95 -0.72 24.69
CA PHE A 312 4.73 -0.98 23.26
C PHE A 312 5.64 -0.10 22.41
N VAL A 313 6.42 -0.72 21.52
CA VAL A 313 7.37 -0.04 20.64
C VAL A 313 7.16 -0.44 19.18
N GLY A 314 7.57 0.44 18.28
CA GLY A 314 7.67 0.15 16.85
C GLY A 314 8.89 0.82 16.22
N HIS A 315 9.05 0.70 14.90
CA HIS A 315 10.25 1.16 14.22
C HIS A 315 10.46 2.69 14.24
N CYS A 316 11.72 3.14 14.20
CA CYS A 316 12.08 4.54 13.94
C CYS A 316 11.67 4.96 12.52
N LYS A 317 11.52 6.26 12.27
CA LYS A 317 10.84 6.81 11.09
C LYS A 317 9.45 6.19 10.90
N PRO A 318 8.60 6.19 11.96
CA PRO A 318 7.36 5.44 11.98
C PRO A 318 6.42 5.91 10.87
N ASP A 319 5.65 5.01 10.30
CA ASP A 319 4.53 5.38 9.44
C ASP A 319 3.18 5.17 10.15
N GLY A 320 2.10 5.15 9.39
CA GLY A 320 0.77 5.02 9.94
C GLY A 320 0.50 3.63 10.48
N ASP A 321 1.17 2.59 9.98
CA ASP A 321 1.01 1.22 10.45
C ASP A 321 1.80 1.00 11.75
N THR A 322 3.03 1.51 11.82
CA THR A 322 3.82 1.54 13.07
C THR A 322 3.08 2.25 14.19
N LEU A 323 2.62 3.49 13.93
CA LEU A 323 1.87 4.27 14.92
C LEU A 323 0.51 3.64 15.21
N GLY A 324 -0.15 3.13 14.18
CA GLY A 324 -1.45 2.48 14.24
C GLY A 324 -1.45 1.25 15.15
N ALA A 325 -0.43 0.40 15.01
CA ALA A 325 -0.26 -0.82 15.80
C ALA A 325 0.02 -0.49 17.27
N VAL A 326 0.97 0.42 17.51
CA VAL A 326 1.41 0.83 18.85
C VAL A 326 0.29 1.56 19.62
N LEU A 327 -0.39 2.52 19.01
CA LEU A 327 -1.53 3.23 19.61
C LEU A 327 -2.80 2.37 19.69
N GLY A 328 -3.06 1.56 18.66
CA GLY A 328 -4.18 0.64 18.61
C GLY A 328 -4.14 -0.35 19.76
N MET A 329 -3.00 -1.02 19.95
CA MET A 329 -2.83 -1.95 21.06
C MET A 329 -2.87 -1.25 22.42
N LYS A 330 -2.25 -0.06 22.57
CA LYS A 330 -2.28 0.70 23.82
C LYS A 330 -3.72 0.97 24.27
N ASN A 331 -4.56 1.44 23.35
CA ASN A 331 -5.95 1.74 23.67
C ASN A 331 -6.78 0.46 23.91
N ALA A 332 -6.55 -0.60 23.13
CA ALA A 332 -7.19 -1.91 23.35
C ALA A 332 -6.87 -2.48 24.74
N MET A 333 -5.60 -2.44 25.15
CA MET A 333 -5.15 -2.87 26.48
C MET A 333 -5.69 -1.97 27.59
N GLY A 334 -5.71 -0.64 27.40
CA GLY A 334 -6.25 0.30 28.38
C GLY A 334 -7.76 0.22 28.56
N LEU A 335 -8.49 -0.32 27.58
CA LEU A 335 -9.91 -0.66 27.69
C LEU A 335 -10.14 -1.95 28.48
N LYS A 336 -9.39 -3.00 28.14
CA LYS A 336 -9.53 -4.34 28.72
C LYS A 336 -8.96 -4.42 30.15
N TYR A 337 -7.86 -3.73 30.41
CA TYR A 337 -7.06 -3.81 31.63
C TYR A 337 -6.72 -2.41 32.17
N PRO A 338 -7.71 -1.67 32.72
CA PRO A 338 -7.50 -0.30 33.22
C PRO A 338 -6.46 -0.21 34.35
N ASP A 339 -6.23 -1.30 35.08
CA ASP A 339 -5.25 -1.38 36.18
C ASP A 339 -3.81 -1.70 35.72
N LYS A 340 -3.57 -1.85 34.41
CA LYS A 340 -2.23 -2.12 33.84
C LYS A 340 -1.59 -0.83 33.34
N ASN A 341 -0.32 -0.63 33.70
CA ASN A 341 0.48 0.53 33.29
C ASN A 341 1.00 0.31 31.87
N ILE A 342 0.39 0.94 30.87
CA ILE A 342 0.74 0.76 29.45
C ILE A 342 1.39 2.03 28.91
N ASP A 343 2.72 1.98 28.78
CA ASP A 343 3.45 2.96 27.99
C ASP A 343 3.53 2.53 26.53
N CYS A 344 3.54 3.50 25.63
CA CYS A 344 3.91 3.25 24.24
C CYS A 344 4.90 4.31 23.78
N ALA A 345 5.82 3.93 22.90
CA ALA A 345 6.90 4.81 22.49
C ALA A 345 7.42 4.52 21.09
N ILE A 346 7.93 5.57 20.45
CA ILE A 346 8.72 5.48 19.21
C ILE A 346 10.03 6.24 19.42
N ASP A 347 11.13 5.72 18.88
CA ASP A 347 12.41 6.42 18.85
C ASP A 347 12.55 7.27 17.60
N ASP A 348 11.65 8.24 17.46
CA ASP A 348 11.68 9.30 16.45
C ASP A 348 10.70 10.42 16.87
N LYS A 349 10.56 11.46 16.03
CA LYS A 349 9.38 12.34 16.08
C LYS A 349 8.23 11.74 15.28
N VAL A 350 7.01 11.98 15.73
CA VAL A 350 5.79 11.65 14.98
C VAL A 350 5.76 12.52 13.70
N PRO A 351 5.65 11.93 12.49
CA PRO A 351 5.52 12.67 11.24
C PRO A 351 4.30 13.60 11.22
N GLY A 352 4.41 14.73 10.52
CA GLY A 352 3.38 15.77 10.44
C GLY A 352 2.04 15.28 9.87
N LEU A 353 2.06 14.20 9.07
CA LEU A 353 0.86 13.49 8.59
C LEU A 353 -0.03 12.96 9.73
N PHE A 354 0.56 12.56 10.85
CA PHE A 354 -0.14 11.91 11.97
C PHE A 354 -0.22 12.77 13.23
N ARG A 355 0.77 13.67 13.41
CA ARG A 355 0.89 14.60 14.53
C ARG A 355 -0.39 15.42 14.67
N HIS A 356 -0.97 15.47 15.87
CA HIS A 356 -2.27 16.11 16.17
C HIS A 356 -3.52 15.54 15.44
N ASN A 357 -3.35 14.59 14.52
CA ASN A 357 -4.44 14.12 13.63
C ASN A 357 -5.06 12.79 14.10
N ILE A 358 -4.28 11.87 14.66
CA ILE A 358 -4.80 10.61 15.24
C ILE A 358 -5.27 10.88 16.70
N PRO A 359 -6.53 10.58 17.07
CA PRO A 359 -7.00 10.71 18.44
C PRO A 359 -6.11 9.95 19.43
N GLY A 360 -5.67 10.64 20.48
CA GLY A 360 -4.77 10.05 21.48
C GLY A 360 -3.35 9.78 20.98
N ILE A 361 -2.84 10.52 19.99
CA ILE A 361 -1.39 10.50 19.65
C ILE A 361 -0.56 11.43 20.54
N ASP A 362 -1.09 12.62 20.84
CA ASP A 362 -0.35 13.68 21.51
C ASP A 362 -0.17 13.40 23.01
N GLY A 363 1.07 13.17 23.43
CA GLY A 363 1.43 12.87 24.82
C GLY A 363 1.28 11.41 25.21
N GLU A 364 0.54 10.61 24.43
CA GLU A 364 0.42 9.17 24.65
C GLU A 364 1.58 8.38 24.06
N VAL A 365 2.11 8.79 22.90
CA VAL A 365 3.35 8.26 22.32
C VAL A 365 4.54 8.97 22.95
N LYS A 366 5.29 8.23 23.77
CA LYS A 366 6.50 8.73 24.43
C LYS A 366 7.72 8.61 23.51
N ARG A 367 8.74 9.44 23.75
CA ARG A 367 10.06 9.25 23.14
C ARG A 367 10.99 8.48 24.08
N ALA A 368 11.82 7.60 23.52
CA ALA A 368 12.94 7.06 24.29
C ALA A 368 13.98 8.16 24.53
N ILE A 369 14.68 8.11 25.67
CA ILE A 369 15.78 9.03 25.98
C ILE A 369 17.09 8.33 25.64
N ASN A 370 17.86 8.92 24.74
CA ASN A 370 19.26 8.56 24.51
C ASN A 370 20.15 9.65 25.13
N LEU A 371 20.70 9.37 26.31
CA LEU A 371 21.54 10.33 27.06
C LEU A 371 22.85 10.68 26.34
N ASP A 372 23.39 9.78 25.53
CA ASP A 372 24.62 10.05 24.77
C ASP A 372 24.33 10.89 23.53
N HIS A 373 23.16 10.72 22.91
CA HIS A 373 22.67 11.64 21.89
C HIS A 373 22.43 13.05 22.47
N GLU A 374 21.87 13.16 23.67
CA GLU A 374 21.66 14.46 24.36
C GLU A 374 22.99 15.21 24.60
N LYS A 375 24.03 14.52 25.10
CA LYS A 375 25.39 15.08 25.24
C LYS A 375 26.00 15.46 23.89
N THR A 376 25.82 14.60 22.88
CA THR A 376 26.31 14.84 21.51
C THR A 376 25.67 16.09 20.92
N MET A 377 24.36 16.30 21.09
CA MET A 377 23.67 17.51 20.66
C MET A 377 24.19 18.76 21.36
N GLN A 378 24.42 18.72 22.68
CA GLN A 378 25.03 19.84 23.42
C GLN A 378 26.40 20.22 22.85
N SER A 379 27.30 19.24 22.69
CA SER A 379 28.63 19.47 22.09
C SER A 379 28.56 19.96 20.63
N ASN A 380 27.56 19.52 19.86
CA ASN A 380 27.40 19.95 18.47
C ASN A 380 26.85 21.38 18.37
N ILE A 381 25.99 21.81 19.31
CA ILE A 381 25.57 23.22 19.43
C ILE A 381 26.79 24.11 19.71
N GLU A 382 27.68 23.73 20.62
CA GLU A 382 28.92 24.46 20.90
C GLU A 382 29.80 24.58 19.65
N LYS A 383 29.96 23.49 18.88
CA LYS A 383 30.71 23.51 17.61
C LYS A 383 30.11 24.47 16.59
N PHE A 384 28.80 24.39 16.33
CA PHE A 384 28.13 25.26 15.36
C PHE A 384 28.12 26.73 15.82
N ASN A 385 28.01 26.99 17.13
CA ASN A 385 28.10 28.33 17.70
C ASN A 385 29.52 28.96 17.61
N ASN A 386 30.55 28.18 17.25
CA ASN A 386 31.89 28.71 16.97
C ASN A 386 32.08 29.10 15.48
N ASP A 387 31.15 28.77 14.59
CA ASP A 387 31.13 29.13 13.16
C ASP A 387 30.01 30.17 12.89
N LEU A 388 30.06 31.30 13.61
CA LEU A 388 28.98 32.29 13.59
C LEU A 388 28.81 33.01 12.25
N ASP A 389 29.82 33.06 11.39
CA ASP A 389 29.69 33.72 10.07
C ASP A 389 28.93 32.85 9.07
N ASN A 390 28.69 31.58 9.39
CA ASN A 390 27.98 30.62 8.57
C ASN A 390 26.49 30.52 8.93
N ASN A 391 25.62 31.06 8.07
CA ASN A 391 24.16 30.99 8.23
C ASN A 391 23.61 29.55 8.32
N LEU A 392 24.30 28.57 7.72
CA LEU A 392 23.90 27.16 7.75
C LEU A 392 24.31 26.49 9.08
N ALA A 393 25.44 26.89 9.69
CA ALA A 393 25.80 26.46 11.03
C ALA A 393 24.80 27.01 12.07
N LYS A 394 24.48 28.31 11.99
CA LYS A 394 23.44 28.96 12.82
C LYS A 394 22.09 28.23 12.78
N ALA A 395 21.59 27.91 11.59
CA ALA A 395 20.31 27.22 11.42
C ALA A 395 20.34 25.79 12.02
N GLN A 396 21.47 25.09 11.92
CA GLN A 396 21.63 23.76 12.54
C GLN A 396 21.73 23.84 14.07
N ALA A 397 22.43 24.84 14.61
CA ALA A 397 22.46 25.09 16.06
C ALA A 397 21.04 25.35 16.62
N GLU A 398 20.25 26.18 15.93
CA GLU A 398 18.85 26.48 16.29
C GLU A 398 17.98 25.20 16.30
N ILE A 399 18.12 24.33 15.30
CA ILE A 399 17.40 23.04 15.23
C ILE A 399 17.74 22.14 16.42
N LEU A 400 19.02 22.04 16.81
CA LEU A 400 19.44 21.26 17.98
C LEU A 400 18.97 21.87 19.31
N GLN A 401 18.92 23.20 19.41
CA GLN A 401 18.39 23.89 20.58
C GLN A 401 16.88 23.66 20.74
N ASP A 402 16.11 23.77 19.66
CA ASP A 402 14.68 23.42 19.62
C ASP A 402 14.47 21.95 20.05
N GLU A 403 15.34 21.01 19.63
CA GLU A 403 15.27 19.60 20.02
C GLU A 403 15.60 19.33 21.50
N LEU A 404 16.65 19.95 22.05
CA LEU A 404 16.98 19.82 23.47
C LEU A 404 15.87 20.39 24.36
N GLN A 405 15.24 21.49 23.94
CA GLN A 405 14.08 22.06 24.63
C GLN A 405 12.87 21.12 24.56
N ASP A 406 12.59 20.51 23.39
CA ASP A 406 11.55 19.48 23.24
C ASP A 406 11.79 18.27 24.17
N ILE A 407 13.04 17.80 24.30
CA ILE A 407 13.40 16.69 25.19
C ILE A 407 13.25 17.09 26.65
N LYS A 408 13.70 18.29 27.04
CA LYS A 408 13.58 18.80 28.41
C LYS A 408 12.12 18.94 28.83
N GLU A 409 11.30 19.59 28.01
CA GLU A 409 9.85 19.67 28.25
C GLU A 409 9.20 18.28 28.23
N GLY A 410 9.69 17.36 27.40
CA GLY A 410 9.25 15.98 27.37
C GLY A 410 9.50 15.24 28.68
N LYS A 411 10.65 15.45 29.33
CA LYS A 411 10.97 14.94 30.67
C LYS A 411 10.05 15.56 31.72
N GLU A 412 9.92 16.88 31.74
CA GLU A 412 9.09 17.63 32.69
C GLU A 412 7.59 17.29 32.59
N LYS A 413 7.09 17.02 31.37
CA LYS A 413 5.67 16.75 31.08
C LYS A 413 5.35 15.25 30.92
N GLY A 414 6.29 14.36 31.24
CA GLY A 414 6.09 12.90 31.18
C GLY A 414 5.93 12.29 29.77
N LYS A 415 6.31 13.02 28.71
CA LYS A 415 6.27 12.58 27.30
C LYS A 415 7.52 11.78 26.87
N THR A 416 8.40 11.45 27.79
CA THR A 416 9.56 10.58 27.58
C THR A 416 9.46 9.32 28.43
N LEU A 417 10.12 8.24 28.02
CA LEU A 417 10.26 7.05 28.86
C LEU A 417 11.16 7.32 30.07
N ASP A 418 10.74 6.83 31.23
CA ASP A 418 11.57 6.83 32.45
C ASP A 418 12.64 5.73 32.33
N LEU A 419 13.91 6.15 32.37
CA LEU A 419 15.09 5.29 32.29
C LEU A 419 15.20 4.28 33.44
N GLN A 420 14.55 4.53 34.59
CA GLN A 420 14.55 3.62 35.73
C GLN A 420 13.35 2.65 35.72
N LYS A 421 12.35 2.90 34.86
CA LYS A 421 11.14 2.08 34.81
C LYS A 421 11.41 0.73 34.18
N LYS A 422 11.16 -0.33 34.96
CA LYS A 422 11.18 -1.72 34.50
C LYS A 422 9.79 -2.10 33.98
N TYR A 423 9.79 -2.88 32.90
CA TYR A 423 8.57 -3.44 32.32
C TYR A 423 8.53 -4.95 32.54
N ASP A 424 7.34 -5.48 32.75
CA ASP A 424 7.14 -6.93 32.81
C ASP A 424 7.16 -7.50 31.38
N VAL A 425 6.55 -6.77 30.44
CA VAL A 425 6.44 -7.16 29.03
C VAL A 425 6.80 -5.97 28.14
N VAL A 426 7.67 -6.20 27.16
CA VAL A 426 7.85 -5.30 26.01
C VAL A 426 7.21 -5.95 24.79
N VAL A 427 6.47 -5.17 24.00
CA VAL A 427 5.87 -5.65 22.74
C VAL A 427 6.41 -4.81 21.60
N MET A 428 6.95 -5.48 20.60
CA MET A 428 7.49 -4.91 19.37
C MET A 428 6.46 -5.13 18.25
N PHE A 429 6.01 -4.03 17.64
CA PHE A 429 5.09 -4.03 16.51
C PHE A 429 5.77 -3.41 15.29
N ASP A 430 5.69 -4.07 14.14
CA ASP A 430 6.18 -3.49 12.87
C ASP A 430 7.65 -3.02 13.00
N VAL A 431 8.56 -3.98 13.09
CA VAL A 431 10.00 -3.76 13.31
C VAL A 431 10.77 -4.80 12.50
N PRO A 432 10.94 -4.65 11.17
CA PRO A 432 11.48 -5.74 10.33
C PRO A 432 12.90 -6.20 10.70
N THR A 433 13.71 -5.35 11.34
CA THR A 433 15.08 -5.64 11.78
C THR A 433 15.46 -4.84 13.04
N PRO A 434 16.51 -5.23 13.79
CA PRO A 434 16.96 -4.46 14.95
C PRO A 434 17.52 -3.07 14.58
N GLU A 435 18.05 -2.89 13.36
CA GLU A 435 18.53 -1.58 12.89
C GLU A 435 17.38 -0.59 12.63
N ARG A 436 16.15 -1.09 12.51
CA ARG A 436 14.94 -0.28 12.33
C ARG A 436 14.34 0.22 13.66
N PHE A 437 14.89 -0.16 14.81
CA PHE A 437 14.68 0.56 16.07
C PHE A 437 16.05 0.97 16.65
N SER A 438 16.10 1.76 17.73
CA SER A 438 17.39 2.19 18.28
C SER A 438 17.78 1.50 19.59
N GLY A 439 19.08 1.58 19.89
CA GLY A 439 19.63 1.17 21.19
C GLY A 439 18.99 1.86 22.39
N ALA A 440 18.24 2.96 22.23
CA ALA A 440 17.51 3.59 23.33
C ALA A 440 16.41 2.68 23.91
N PHE A 441 15.87 1.74 23.13
CA PHE A 441 14.94 0.72 23.62
C PHE A 441 15.62 -0.52 24.22
N LYS A 442 16.92 -0.74 23.95
CA LYS A 442 17.66 -1.95 24.33
C LYS A 442 17.52 -2.29 25.81
N GLN A 443 17.73 -1.29 26.69
CA GLN A 443 17.66 -1.48 28.14
C GLN A 443 16.28 -1.98 28.63
N TYR A 444 15.20 -1.54 27.98
CA TYR A 444 13.84 -1.96 28.34
C TYR A 444 13.57 -3.37 27.81
N ILE A 445 13.98 -3.69 26.58
CA ILE A 445 13.83 -5.03 25.98
C ILE A 445 14.66 -6.05 26.78
N ASP A 446 15.92 -5.76 27.08
CA ASP A 446 16.80 -6.64 27.88
C ASP A 446 16.35 -6.75 29.33
N GLY A 447 15.81 -5.66 29.92
CA GLY A 447 15.27 -5.63 31.28
C GLY A 447 13.90 -6.27 31.46
N ALA A 448 13.13 -6.49 30.39
CA ALA A 448 11.79 -7.06 30.45
C ALA A 448 11.78 -8.54 30.91
N LYS A 449 10.71 -9.00 31.56
CA LYS A 449 10.56 -10.45 31.85
C LYS A 449 10.23 -11.23 30.59
N LYS A 450 9.40 -10.65 29.72
CA LYS A 450 8.93 -11.25 28.45
C LYS A 450 9.04 -10.23 27.32
N VAL A 451 9.27 -10.70 26.09
CA VAL A 451 9.23 -9.88 24.88
C VAL A 451 8.23 -10.54 23.92
N VAL A 452 7.35 -9.74 23.33
CA VAL A 452 6.43 -10.18 22.27
C VAL A 452 6.83 -9.48 20.98
N TYR A 453 6.82 -10.19 19.86
CA TYR A 453 7.18 -9.65 18.55
C TYR A 453 6.06 -9.93 17.54
N ILE A 454 5.52 -8.89 16.90
CA ILE A 454 4.39 -8.98 15.98
C ILE A 454 4.73 -8.16 14.73
N ASP A 455 4.84 -8.83 13.58
CA ASP A 455 5.22 -8.18 12.32
C ASP A 455 4.54 -8.82 11.09
N HIS A 456 4.43 -8.03 10.04
CA HIS A 456 3.90 -8.41 8.73
C HIS A 456 4.97 -8.36 7.62
N HIS A 457 6.22 -8.00 7.95
CA HIS A 457 7.35 -8.05 7.02
C HIS A 457 7.88 -9.49 6.82
N PRO A 458 8.49 -9.80 5.66
CA PRO A 458 9.25 -11.03 5.46
C PRO A 458 10.33 -11.21 6.53
N HIS A 459 10.39 -12.38 7.18
CA HIS A 459 11.31 -12.61 8.29
C HIS A 459 12.75 -12.81 7.82
N ARG A 460 13.61 -11.80 8.02
CA ARG A 460 15.02 -11.81 7.58
C ARG A 460 15.98 -12.16 8.72
N LYS A 461 15.96 -13.40 9.24
CA LYS A 461 16.80 -13.82 10.40
C LYS A 461 18.28 -13.46 10.28
N ALA A 462 18.87 -13.52 9.09
CA ALA A 462 20.26 -13.14 8.87
C ALA A 462 20.52 -11.66 9.23
N GLU A 463 19.60 -10.75 8.89
CA GLU A 463 19.70 -9.33 9.26
C GLU A 463 19.53 -9.13 10.77
N TRP A 464 18.74 -9.97 11.45
CA TRP A 464 18.64 -9.98 12.91
C TRP A 464 19.92 -10.46 13.60
N GLN A 465 20.53 -11.53 13.10
CA GLN A 465 21.82 -12.05 13.58
C GLN A 465 22.95 -11.02 13.40
N ASP A 466 23.09 -10.48 12.19
CA ASP A 466 24.13 -9.51 11.87
C ASP A 466 23.93 -8.18 12.64
N ALA A 467 22.69 -7.85 13.00
CA ALA A 467 22.37 -6.70 13.85
C ALA A 467 22.47 -6.98 15.36
N GLN A 468 22.45 -8.24 15.83
CA GLN A 468 22.78 -8.60 17.21
C GLN A 468 24.22 -8.17 17.54
N GLU A 469 25.17 -8.40 16.64
CA GLU A 469 26.58 -7.99 16.81
C GLU A 469 26.72 -6.47 16.96
N LYS A 470 25.93 -5.68 16.21
CA LYS A 470 25.98 -4.21 16.20
C LYS A 470 25.21 -3.55 17.33
N THR A 471 24.06 -4.11 17.70
CA THR A 471 23.15 -3.53 18.71
C THR A 471 23.34 -4.12 20.10
N GLY A 472 23.95 -5.31 20.20
CA GLY A 472 24.05 -6.10 21.43
C GLY A 472 22.70 -6.62 21.95
N LEU A 473 21.62 -6.53 21.18
CA LEU A 473 20.29 -7.01 21.55
C LEU A 473 20.27 -8.55 21.59
N ASN A 474 19.72 -9.15 22.63
CA ASN A 474 19.49 -10.59 22.64
C ASN A 474 18.30 -10.97 21.73
N ILE A 475 18.57 -11.38 20.49
CA ILE A 475 17.52 -11.75 19.52
C ILE A 475 16.81 -13.06 19.87
N ASP A 476 17.44 -13.97 20.62
CA ASP A 476 16.80 -15.20 21.08
C ASP A 476 15.69 -14.89 22.07
N LYS A 477 15.87 -13.83 22.87
CA LYS A 477 14.82 -13.26 23.73
C LYS A 477 13.64 -12.70 22.94
N VAL A 478 13.80 -12.39 21.65
CA VAL A 478 12.74 -11.88 20.76
C VAL A 478 12.06 -13.02 19.99
N HIS A 479 12.83 -13.93 19.38
CA HIS A 479 12.31 -14.94 18.44
C HIS A 479 12.21 -16.37 18.98
N GLN A 480 13.05 -16.78 19.93
CA GLN A 480 13.12 -18.17 20.42
C GLN A 480 12.26 -18.42 21.68
N ASN A 481 11.33 -17.51 21.97
CA ASN A 481 10.58 -17.46 23.23
C ASN A 481 9.11 -17.95 23.13
N GLY A 482 8.64 -18.33 21.94
CA GLY A 482 7.24 -18.75 21.70
C GLY A 482 6.20 -17.61 21.65
N LEU A 483 6.64 -16.36 21.52
CA LEU A 483 5.85 -15.11 21.52
C LEU A 483 6.11 -14.23 20.28
N ALA A 484 6.68 -14.81 19.22
CA ALA A 484 6.97 -14.13 17.95
C ALA A 484 5.96 -14.56 16.86
N TRP A 485 5.03 -13.67 16.50
CA TRP A 485 4.04 -13.87 15.45
C TRP A 485 4.42 -13.05 14.22
N ILE A 486 4.73 -13.71 13.12
CA ILE A 486 5.06 -13.08 11.84
C ILE A 486 4.11 -13.63 10.78
N ALA A 487 3.52 -12.74 9.98
CA ALA A 487 2.59 -13.11 8.91
C ALA A 487 2.84 -12.25 7.66
N ASP A 488 3.83 -12.66 6.85
CA ASP A 488 4.39 -11.88 5.73
C ASP A 488 3.39 -11.53 4.61
N ALA A 489 2.37 -12.36 4.41
CA ALA A 489 1.34 -12.14 3.42
C ALA A 489 0.32 -11.05 3.86
N VAL A 490 0.31 -10.65 5.12
CA VAL A 490 -0.67 -9.69 5.66
C VAL A 490 -0.27 -8.25 5.31
N PRO A 491 -1.14 -7.45 4.68
CA PRO A 491 -0.79 -6.15 4.11
C PRO A 491 -0.75 -4.98 5.12
N ALA A 492 -0.66 -5.27 6.43
CA ALA A 492 -0.44 -4.31 7.52
C ALA A 492 -0.36 -5.03 8.89
N ALA A 493 0.60 -4.67 9.73
CA ALA A 493 0.69 -5.12 11.13
C ALA A 493 -0.54 -4.69 11.96
N THR A 494 -1.19 -3.56 11.64
CA THR A 494 -2.46 -3.17 12.28
C THR A 494 -3.59 -4.20 12.12
N GLN A 495 -3.58 -5.04 11.07
CA GLN A 495 -4.53 -6.17 10.99
C GLN A 495 -4.26 -7.20 12.10
N LEU A 496 -2.99 -7.53 12.35
CA LEU A 496 -2.57 -8.45 13.40
C LEU A 496 -2.94 -7.91 14.79
N VAL A 497 -2.76 -6.61 15.01
CA VAL A 497 -3.15 -5.94 16.28
C VAL A 497 -4.66 -5.96 16.49
N GLY A 498 -5.47 -5.69 15.45
CA GLY A 498 -6.92 -5.76 15.58
C GLY A 498 -7.47 -7.17 15.84
N ILE A 499 -6.76 -8.22 15.37
CA ILE A 499 -7.04 -9.62 15.73
C ILE A 499 -6.81 -9.85 17.24
N LEU A 500 -5.68 -9.39 17.79
CA LEU A 500 -5.40 -9.49 19.23
C LEU A 500 -6.43 -8.72 20.07
N ALA A 501 -6.77 -7.50 19.66
CA ALA A 501 -7.78 -6.68 20.32
C ALA A 501 -9.17 -7.36 20.34
N SER A 502 -9.60 -7.96 19.22
CA SER A 502 -10.84 -8.77 19.13
C SER A 502 -10.81 -9.95 20.10
N LYS A 503 -9.71 -10.72 20.08
CA LYS A 503 -9.54 -11.93 20.89
C LYS A 503 -9.54 -11.64 22.40
N MET A 504 -8.96 -10.52 22.82
CA MET A 504 -8.99 -10.05 24.21
C MET A 504 -10.36 -9.49 24.63
N MET A 505 -11.11 -8.89 23.69
CA MET A 505 -12.40 -8.24 23.94
C MET A 505 -13.51 -8.78 23.03
N PRO A 506 -14.06 -9.98 23.29
CA PRO A 506 -15.11 -10.59 22.46
C PRO A 506 -16.40 -9.75 22.34
N ASP A 507 -16.63 -8.81 23.26
CA ASP A 507 -17.75 -7.86 23.16
C ASP A 507 -17.60 -6.87 21.99
N LEU A 508 -16.42 -6.68 21.40
CA LEU A 508 -16.24 -5.88 20.17
C LEU A 508 -17.01 -6.49 18.99
N ASN A 509 -17.01 -7.82 18.85
CA ASN A 509 -17.82 -8.49 17.81
C ASN A 509 -19.32 -8.21 17.99
N LYS A 510 -19.80 -8.16 19.24
CA LYS A 510 -21.21 -7.87 19.57
C LYS A 510 -21.60 -6.42 19.29
N ILE A 511 -20.67 -5.49 19.47
CA ILE A 511 -20.85 -4.10 19.04
C ILE A 511 -20.91 -4.04 17.51
N ALA A 512 -19.96 -4.69 16.83
CA ALA A 512 -19.88 -4.67 15.38
C ALA A 512 -21.08 -5.34 14.68
N THR A 513 -21.72 -6.35 15.29
CA THR A 513 -22.96 -6.98 14.78
C THR A 513 -24.23 -6.23 15.20
N GLY A 514 -24.15 -5.21 16.05
CA GLY A 514 -25.31 -4.47 16.57
C GLY A 514 -26.08 -5.18 17.69
N GLU A 515 -25.59 -6.33 18.19
CA GLU A 515 -26.13 -7.01 19.38
C GLU A 515 -26.02 -6.10 20.63
N LYS A 516 -24.98 -5.27 20.70
CA LYS A 516 -24.76 -4.25 21.74
C LYS A 516 -24.45 -2.90 21.10
N LYS A 517 -24.75 -1.79 21.79
CA LYS A 517 -24.22 -0.48 21.42
C LYS A 517 -22.87 -0.25 22.11
N ALA A 518 -21.97 0.47 21.45
CA ALA A 518 -20.67 0.82 22.02
C ALA A 518 -20.80 1.54 23.37
N ALA A 519 -21.76 2.46 23.51
CA ALA A 519 -22.03 3.21 24.73
C ALA A 519 -22.53 2.35 25.92
N ASP A 520 -23.13 1.17 25.66
CA ASP A 520 -23.62 0.28 26.72
C ASP A 520 -22.49 -0.57 27.34
N VAL A 521 -21.46 -0.86 26.53
CA VAL A 521 -20.22 -1.57 26.93
C VAL A 521 -19.21 -0.59 27.51
N PHE A 522 -18.95 0.50 26.79
CA PHE A 522 -17.98 1.55 27.12
C PHE A 522 -18.73 2.76 27.67
N LYS A 523 -18.99 2.72 28.98
CA LYS A 523 -19.91 3.61 29.68
C LYS A 523 -19.33 4.99 30.00
N THR A 524 -18.01 5.10 30.13
CA THR A 524 -17.34 6.38 30.42
C THR A 524 -16.86 7.06 29.14
N GLN A 525 -16.74 8.39 29.18
CA GLN A 525 -16.18 9.16 28.07
C GLN A 525 -14.74 8.73 27.74
N ASP A 526 -13.92 8.46 28.76
CA ASP A 526 -12.57 7.91 28.61
C ASP A 526 -12.53 6.57 27.86
N GLN A 527 -13.45 5.63 28.17
CA GLN A 527 -13.56 4.38 27.43
C GLN A 527 -13.99 4.61 25.97
N GLN A 528 -14.93 5.53 25.72
CA GLN A 528 -15.34 5.85 24.35
C GLN A 528 -14.24 6.57 23.56
N ASP A 529 -13.43 7.38 24.23
CA ASP A 529 -12.28 8.07 23.64
C ASP A 529 -11.15 7.07 23.29
N LYS A 530 -10.86 6.11 24.17
CA LYS A 530 -9.96 4.99 23.88
C LYS A 530 -10.46 4.11 22.73
N LEU A 531 -11.76 3.81 22.66
CA LEU A 531 -12.33 3.04 21.54
C LEU A 531 -12.16 3.78 20.19
N LYS A 532 -12.37 5.10 20.17
CA LYS A 532 -12.11 5.92 18.97
C LYS A 532 -10.63 5.96 18.62
N ALA A 533 -9.75 6.17 19.61
CA ALA A 533 -8.30 6.19 19.41
C ALA A 533 -7.79 4.84 18.86
N MET A 534 -8.26 3.71 19.42
CA MET A 534 -8.00 2.37 18.89
C MET A 534 -8.44 2.24 17.43
N SER A 535 -9.70 2.58 17.14
CA SER A 535 -10.28 2.41 15.80
C SER A 535 -9.58 3.32 14.77
N ALA A 536 -9.32 4.58 15.11
CA ALA A 536 -8.63 5.55 14.27
C ALA A 536 -7.18 5.14 13.98
N ALA A 537 -6.44 4.71 14.99
CA ALA A 537 -5.06 4.24 14.84
C ALA A 537 -4.98 3.03 13.89
N LEU A 538 -5.77 1.99 14.14
CA LEU A 538 -5.77 0.76 13.33
C LEU A 538 -6.25 1.00 11.89
N VAL A 539 -7.29 1.81 11.68
CA VAL A 539 -7.77 2.22 10.34
C VAL A 539 -6.71 3.05 9.61
N THR A 540 -5.97 3.91 10.32
CA THR A 540 -4.92 4.73 9.72
C THR A 540 -3.79 3.87 9.17
N GLY A 541 -3.32 2.89 9.94
CA GLY A 541 -2.27 1.96 9.51
C GLY A 541 -2.63 1.14 8.29
N MET A 542 -3.75 0.43 8.34
CA MET A 542 -4.27 -0.32 7.18
C MET A 542 -4.44 0.59 5.96
N SER A 543 -4.94 1.83 6.14
CA SER A 543 -5.05 2.78 5.05
C SER A 543 -3.68 3.18 4.49
N THR A 544 -2.69 3.51 5.32
CA THR A 544 -1.40 3.98 4.82
C THR A 544 -0.61 2.90 4.09
N ASP A 545 -0.54 1.67 4.61
CA ASP A 545 0.29 0.63 3.99
C ASP A 545 -0.34 0.06 2.70
N THR A 546 -1.67 -0.10 2.67
CA THR A 546 -2.42 -0.46 1.46
C THR A 546 -2.57 0.69 0.45
N GLY A 547 -2.02 1.87 0.76
CA GLY A 547 -2.11 3.07 -0.09
C GLY A 547 -3.55 3.53 -0.32
N SER A 548 -4.34 3.65 0.75
CA SER A 548 -5.79 3.94 0.79
C SER A 548 -6.67 2.84 0.20
N PHE A 549 -6.36 1.58 0.55
CA PHE A 549 -7.04 0.38 0.03
C PHE A 549 -6.97 0.28 -1.50
N LEU A 550 -5.96 0.90 -2.10
CA LEU A 550 -5.72 0.86 -3.54
C LEU A 550 -4.89 -0.36 -3.95
N ARG A 551 -4.12 -0.92 -3.02
CA ARG A 551 -3.11 -1.97 -3.25
C ARG A 551 -3.24 -3.07 -2.21
N THR A 552 -3.00 -4.29 -2.65
CA THR A 552 -2.52 -5.39 -1.79
C THR A 552 -0.99 -5.38 -1.89
N ALA A 553 -0.32 -4.67 -0.98
CA ALA A 553 1.10 -4.32 -1.10
C ALA A 553 2.03 -5.55 -1.25
N ASN A 554 1.59 -6.70 -0.73
CA ASN A 554 2.39 -7.91 -0.56
C ASN A 554 2.09 -9.00 -1.62
N LEU A 555 1.38 -8.69 -2.72
CA LEU A 555 1.19 -9.68 -3.81
C LEU A 555 2.50 -9.94 -4.55
N LEU A 556 2.89 -11.21 -4.61
CA LEU A 556 4.01 -11.68 -5.40
C LEU A 556 3.61 -11.86 -6.89
N PRO A 557 4.55 -11.87 -7.85
CA PRO A 557 4.24 -12.12 -9.26
C PRO A 557 3.45 -13.42 -9.51
N GLU A 558 3.75 -14.47 -8.75
CA GLU A 558 3.03 -15.75 -8.75
C GLU A 558 1.60 -15.66 -8.20
N ASP A 559 1.30 -14.70 -7.32
CA ASP A 559 -0.08 -14.42 -6.91
C ASP A 559 -0.87 -13.73 -8.04
N MET A 560 -0.21 -12.90 -8.85
CA MET A 560 -0.87 -12.26 -10.00
C MET A 560 -1.31 -13.27 -11.06
N LEU A 561 -0.67 -14.43 -11.14
CA LEU A 561 -1.08 -15.56 -11.98
C LEU A 561 -2.34 -16.29 -11.45
N LYS A 562 -2.67 -16.13 -10.17
CA LYS A 562 -3.89 -16.70 -9.58
C LYS A 562 -5.11 -15.86 -9.97
N PRO A 563 -6.31 -16.48 -10.09
CA PRO A 563 -7.57 -15.76 -10.12
C PRO A 563 -7.64 -14.75 -8.97
N ALA A 564 -8.17 -13.55 -9.21
CA ALA A 564 -8.22 -12.44 -8.25
C ALA A 564 -8.87 -12.82 -6.90
N GLN A 565 -9.74 -13.83 -6.90
CA GLN A 565 -10.44 -14.38 -5.74
C GLN A 565 -9.57 -15.30 -4.88
N GLN A 566 -8.46 -15.80 -5.43
CA GLN A 566 -7.52 -16.73 -4.80
C GLN A 566 -6.19 -16.05 -4.42
N ARG A 567 -6.05 -14.75 -4.68
CA ARG A 567 -4.88 -13.95 -4.28
C ARG A 567 -4.93 -13.68 -2.77
N PRO A 568 -3.79 -13.68 -2.06
CA PRO A 568 -3.77 -13.32 -0.65
C PRO A 568 -4.19 -11.86 -0.47
N ASN A 569 -5.41 -11.67 0.02
CA ASN A 569 -6.00 -10.38 0.35
C ASN A 569 -6.79 -10.52 1.65
N PHE A 570 -6.18 -10.11 2.77
CA PHE A 570 -6.71 -10.30 4.12
C PHE A 570 -7.75 -9.25 4.54
N MET A 571 -8.48 -8.71 3.56
CA MET A 571 -9.61 -7.79 3.72
C MET A 571 -9.33 -6.50 4.55
N PRO A 572 -8.25 -5.73 4.29
CA PRO A 572 -7.91 -4.54 5.07
C PRO A 572 -8.96 -3.41 4.99
N GLU A 573 -9.65 -3.24 3.86
CA GLU A 573 -10.79 -2.31 3.79
C GLU A 573 -11.98 -2.86 4.59
N GLY A 574 -12.23 -4.17 4.51
CA GLY A 574 -13.31 -4.82 5.24
C GLY A 574 -13.16 -4.78 6.75
N MET A 575 -11.93 -4.96 7.24
CA MET A 575 -11.57 -4.77 8.66
C MET A 575 -11.68 -3.32 9.08
N SER A 576 -11.30 -2.37 8.21
CA SER A 576 -11.46 -0.95 8.47
C SER A 576 -12.93 -0.57 8.62
N LYS A 577 -13.83 -1.08 7.75
CA LYS A 577 -15.29 -0.95 7.90
C LYS A 577 -15.81 -1.54 9.22
N TRP A 578 -15.25 -2.66 9.66
CA TRP A 578 -15.59 -3.28 10.94
C TRP A 578 -15.21 -2.39 12.13
N LEU A 579 -13.98 -1.85 12.14
CA LEU A 579 -13.49 -0.93 13.17
C LEU A 579 -14.25 0.39 13.20
N MET A 580 -14.50 1.01 12.05
CA MET A 580 -15.27 2.26 11.94
C MET A 580 -16.64 2.11 12.63
N GLY A 581 -17.33 1.00 12.35
CA GLY A 581 -18.64 0.68 12.95
C GLY A 581 -18.63 0.41 14.47
N LEU A 582 -17.46 0.21 15.10
CA LEU A 582 -17.37 0.21 16.57
C LEU A 582 -17.61 1.61 17.16
N THR A 583 -17.45 2.66 16.35
CA THR A 583 -17.59 4.07 16.77
C THR A 583 -18.94 4.68 16.36
N ASP A 584 -19.89 3.85 15.91
CA ASP A 584 -21.26 4.27 15.63
C ASP A 584 -21.99 4.64 16.93
N GLY A 585 -22.65 5.80 16.92
CA GLY A 585 -23.43 6.31 18.05
C GLY A 585 -22.63 6.96 19.19
N ILE A 586 -21.29 6.97 19.13
CA ILE A 586 -20.45 7.75 20.06
C ILE A 586 -19.99 9.08 19.44
N LYS A 587 -19.71 10.09 20.28
CA LYS A 587 -19.38 11.45 19.82
C LYS A 587 -18.03 11.49 19.09
N GLY A 588 -18.06 11.84 17.80
CA GLY A 588 -16.87 11.93 16.95
C GLY A 588 -16.52 10.60 16.31
N THR A 589 -17.44 10.07 15.51
CA THR A 589 -17.30 8.81 14.76
C THR A 589 -16.05 8.80 13.87
N ILE A 590 -15.38 7.66 13.82
CA ILE A 590 -14.26 7.37 12.92
C ILE A 590 -14.83 6.69 11.69
N ASP A 591 -14.79 7.37 10.55
CA ASP A 591 -15.28 6.89 9.27
C ASP A 591 -14.34 7.28 8.10
N LYS A 592 -14.71 6.96 6.86
CA LYS A 592 -13.95 7.37 5.66
C LYS A 592 -13.93 8.90 5.45
N LYS A 593 -14.78 9.67 6.12
CA LYS A 593 -14.72 11.14 6.13
C LYS A 593 -13.64 11.63 7.10
N TRP A 594 -13.65 11.15 8.34
CA TRP A 594 -12.59 11.42 9.32
C TRP A 594 -11.21 11.08 8.73
N LEU A 595 -11.05 9.89 8.15
CA LEU A 595 -9.78 9.44 7.57
C LEU A 595 -9.26 10.42 6.50
N ARG A 596 -10.13 10.86 5.59
CA ARG A 596 -9.82 11.85 4.55
C ARG A 596 -9.49 13.24 5.10
N GLU A 597 -10.23 13.69 6.11
CA GLU A 597 -10.10 15.05 6.66
C GLU A 597 -8.90 15.21 7.61
N ASN A 598 -8.36 14.11 8.16
CA ASN A 598 -7.31 14.15 9.18
C ASN A 598 -5.99 13.54 8.70
N ILE A 599 -6.00 12.45 7.91
CA ILE A 599 -4.77 11.78 7.45
C ILE A 599 -4.35 12.33 6.08
N SER A 600 -3.83 13.57 6.11
CA SER A 600 -3.37 14.29 4.93
C SER A 600 -1.93 14.79 5.11
N TYR A 601 -1.08 14.62 4.09
CA TYR A 601 0.31 15.07 4.15
C TYR A 601 0.38 16.53 3.68
N ASP A 602 1.01 17.40 4.46
CA ASP A 602 1.27 18.77 4.02
C ASP A 602 2.50 19.35 4.70
N LEU A 603 3.36 20.01 3.92
CA LEU A 603 4.34 20.95 4.47
C LEU A 603 3.62 22.28 4.75
N ASP A 604 4.16 23.11 5.64
CA ASP A 604 3.55 24.40 5.91
C ASP A 604 3.72 25.36 4.70
N ASP A 605 2.67 25.41 3.89
CA ASP A 605 2.57 26.13 2.61
C ASP A 605 2.10 27.60 2.76
N ASN A 606 2.38 28.25 3.89
CA ASN A 606 2.08 29.67 4.02
C ASN A 606 3.23 30.50 3.43
N ARG A 607 2.89 31.64 2.81
CA ARG A 607 3.89 32.57 2.29
C ARG A 607 4.60 33.27 3.44
N ILE A 608 5.93 33.18 3.42
CA ILE A 608 6.81 33.98 4.26
C ILE A 608 6.92 35.38 3.60
N PRO A 609 6.85 36.49 4.35
CA PRO A 609 7.11 37.81 3.81
C PRO A 609 8.46 37.87 3.07
N ASP A 610 8.50 38.66 1.99
CA ASP A 610 9.71 38.94 1.20
C ASP A 610 10.38 37.72 0.51
N LEU A 611 9.70 36.57 0.44
CA LEU A 611 10.11 35.41 -0.37
C LEU A 611 9.12 35.11 -1.51
N ASP A 612 9.66 34.77 -2.68
CA ASP A 612 8.88 34.53 -3.91
C ASP A 612 8.09 33.20 -3.90
N LEU A 613 8.63 32.17 -3.22
CA LEU A 613 8.10 30.81 -3.19
C LEU A 613 7.82 30.35 -1.74
N THR A 614 6.78 29.54 -1.55
CA THR A 614 6.59 28.78 -0.29
C THR A 614 7.57 27.61 -0.19
N ALA A 615 7.71 27.01 1.00
CA ALA A 615 8.52 25.79 1.18
C ALA A 615 8.08 24.65 0.24
N ARG A 616 6.77 24.55 -0.03
CA ARG A 616 6.18 23.58 -0.97
C ARG A 616 6.54 23.93 -2.42
N GLU A 617 6.44 25.19 -2.82
CA GLU A 617 6.83 25.62 -4.17
C GLU A 617 8.34 25.42 -4.42
N THR A 618 9.20 25.71 -3.44
CA THR A 618 10.64 25.41 -3.51
C THR A 618 10.91 23.90 -3.65
N MET A 619 10.20 23.05 -2.90
CA MET A 619 10.28 21.59 -3.03
C MET A 619 9.92 21.10 -4.43
N LEU A 620 8.89 21.69 -5.06
CA LEU A 620 8.49 21.38 -6.43
C LEU A 620 9.53 21.86 -7.45
N ASP A 621 10.09 23.06 -7.28
CA ASP A 621 11.12 23.62 -8.16
C ASP A 621 12.39 22.74 -8.17
N TYR A 622 12.86 22.30 -7.00
CA TYR A 622 13.95 21.32 -6.90
C TYR A 622 13.56 19.97 -7.49
N SER A 623 12.32 19.50 -7.30
CA SER A 623 11.85 18.25 -7.90
C SER A 623 11.84 18.29 -9.43
N VAL A 624 11.46 19.44 -10.02
CA VAL A 624 11.46 19.68 -11.48
C VAL A 624 12.90 19.76 -12.00
N LYS A 625 13.77 20.52 -11.33
CA LYS A 625 15.19 20.66 -11.72
C LYS A 625 15.98 19.35 -11.56
N GLY A 626 15.59 18.51 -10.60
CA GLY A 626 16.13 17.18 -10.37
C GLY A 626 15.51 16.06 -11.22
N LYS A 627 14.49 16.36 -12.06
CA LYS A 627 13.77 15.39 -12.88
C LYS A 627 14.68 14.83 -13.99
N VAL A 628 14.85 13.51 -13.99
CA VAL A 628 15.53 12.75 -15.04
C VAL A 628 14.57 11.71 -15.59
N ILE A 629 14.35 11.75 -16.90
CA ILE A 629 13.65 10.70 -17.64
C ILE A 629 14.72 9.83 -18.29
N ALA A 630 14.78 8.56 -17.94
CA ALA A 630 15.87 7.68 -18.35
C ALA A 630 15.59 7.02 -19.70
N GLU A 631 16.60 7.04 -20.58
CA GLU A 631 16.54 6.54 -21.96
C GLU A 631 17.75 5.67 -22.29
N ASP A 632 17.54 4.66 -23.13
CA ASP A 632 18.61 3.91 -23.78
C ASP A 632 18.62 4.19 -25.30
N LYS A 633 19.81 4.25 -25.90
CA LYS A 633 19.99 4.66 -27.30
C LYS A 633 19.32 3.72 -28.34
N LYS A 634 18.97 2.49 -27.96
CA LYS A 634 18.33 1.49 -28.84
C LYS A 634 16.87 1.24 -28.46
N ILE A 635 16.56 1.32 -27.16
CA ILE A 635 15.23 1.01 -26.61
C ILE A 635 14.33 2.26 -26.54
N GLY A 636 14.92 3.46 -26.48
CA GLY A 636 14.23 4.70 -26.20
C GLY A 636 13.97 4.88 -24.70
N THR A 637 12.92 5.63 -24.36
CA THR A 637 12.54 5.94 -22.98
C THR A 637 12.13 4.67 -22.21
N LEU A 638 12.75 4.41 -21.07
CA LEU A 638 12.71 3.12 -20.35
C LEU A 638 11.51 2.93 -19.41
N GLY A 639 10.61 3.92 -19.32
CA GLY A 639 9.56 3.97 -18.30
C GLY A 639 10.15 4.12 -16.90
N LEU A 640 11.25 4.86 -16.78
CA LEU A 640 11.99 5.11 -15.55
C LEU A 640 12.11 6.63 -15.36
N GLY A 641 11.39 7.14 -14.35
CA GLY A 641 11.47 8.53 -13.91
C GLY A 641 12.20 8.64 -12.59
N ILE A 642 13.17 9.55 -12.49
CA ILE A 642 13.95 9.77 -11.28
C ILE A 642 13.88 11.25 -10.87
N VAL A 643 13.69 11.54 -9.59
CA VAL A 643 13.95 12.85 -9.00
C VAL A 643 15.22 12.76 -8.17
N GLN A 644 16.18 13.64 -8.45
CA GLN A 644 17.43 13.77 -7.71
C GLN A 644 17.42 15.04 -6.85
N VAL A 645 17.70 14.93 -5.55
CA VAL A 645 17.73 16.07 -4.62
C VAL A 645 18.97 15.99 -3.73
N ASP A 646 19.75 17.07 -3.65
CA ASP A 646 20.91 17.12 -2.75
C ASP A 646 20.52 17.49 -1.31
N TYR A 647 21.50 17.48 -0.40
CA TYR A 647 21.26 17.74 1.01
C TYR A 647 20.83 19.20 1.25
N GLU A 648 21.52 20.15 0.60
CA GLU A 648 21.25 21.58 0.69
C GLU A 648 19.84 21.94 0.22
N GLN A 649 19.37 21.34 -0.88
CA GLN A 649 18.00 21.51 -1.39
C GLN A 649 16.95 21.01 -0.39
N MET A 650 17.16 19.85 0.23
CA MET A 650 16.26 19.37 1.29
C MET A 650 16.32 20.25 2.54
N PHE A 651 17.51 20.73 2.91
CA PHE A 651 17.70 21.59 4.08
C PHE A 651 17.03 22.96 3.88
N ASP A 652 17.07 23.56 2.69
CA ASP A 652 16.39 24.83 2.41
C ASP A 652 14.87 24.70 2.55
N VAL A 653 14.27 23.66 1.95
CA VAL A 653 12.84 23.34 2.12
C VAL A 653 12.49 23.16 3.60
N TRP A 654 13.35 22.46 4.37
CA TRP A 654 13.15 22.27 5.81
C TRP A 654 13.19 23.58 6.58
N ASN A 655 14.19 24.42 6.32
CA ASN A 655 14.37 25.73 6.96
C ASN A 655 13.19 26.68 6.65
N LEU A 656 12.75 26.72 5.39
CA LEU A 656 11.57 27.50 4.97
C LEU A 656 10.30 27.02 5.69
N ALA A 657 10.02 25.71 5.72
CA ALA A 657 8.85 25.19 6.42
C ALA A 657 8.87 25.55 7.93
N ARG A 658 10.01 25.37 8.60
CA ARG A 658 10.19 25.73 10.02
C ARG A 658 9.97 27.24 10.27
N LYS A 659 10.50 28.11 9.40
CA LYS A 659 10.29 29.57 9.49
C LYS A 659 8.81 29.94 9.37
N SER A 660 8.10 29.36 8.40
CA SER A 660 6.67 29.60 8.20
C SER A 660 5.85 29.15 9.41
N GLU A 661 6.17 27.99 9.99
CA GLU A 661 5.56 27.52 11.24
C GLU A 661 5.84 28.44 12.44
N LYS A 662 7.07 28.93 12.63
CA LYS A 662 7.38 29.88 13.73
C LYS A 662 6.57 31.18 13.58
N ILE A 663 6.45 31.73 12.37
CA ILE A 663 5.65 32.94 12.10
C ILE A 663 4.16 32.74 12.43
N LYS A 664 3.60 31.56 12.11
CA LYS A 664 2.16 31.29 12.21
C LYS A 664 1.71 30.68 13.54
N LYS A 665 2.50 29.78 14.11
CA LYS A 665 2.17 28.96 15.29
C LYS A 665 3.01 29.32 16.53
N GLY A 666 4.08 30.10 16.37
CA GLY A 666 5.05 30.38 17.44
C GLY A 666 6.06 29.26 17.72
N LYS A 667 5.97 28.11 17.03
CA LYS A 667 6.87 26.96 17.16
C LYS A 667 7.05 26.25 15.82
N ALA A 668 8.24 25.72 15.57
CA ALA A 668 8.52 24.84 14.43
C ALA A 668 8.47 23.37 14.83
N GLU A 669 7.81 22.55 14.02
CA GLU A 669 7.56 21.13 14.29
C GLU A 669 7.93 20.25 13.09
N THR A 670 8.02 20.82 11.89
CA THR A 670 8.49 20.15 10.67
C THR A 670 9.90 19.59 10.89
N THR A 671 10.06 18.31 10.55
CA THR A 671 11.29 17.53 10.64
C THR A 671 11.92 17.31 9.27
N PHE A 672 13.18 16.89 9.23
CA PHE A 672 13.82 16.50 7.97
C PHE A 672 13.16 15.25 7.35
N LEU A 673 12.64 14.34 8.18
CA LEU A 673 11.84 13.19 7.73
C LEU A 673 10.53 13.62 7.06
N ASP A 674 9.87 14.67 7.57
CA ASP A 674 8.69 15.25 6.93
C ASP A 674 9.06 15.69 5.51
N VAL A 675 10.10 16.51 5.35
CA VAL A 675 10.58 16.96 4.02
C VAL A 675 10.94 15.78 3.09
N GLN A 676 11.67 14.77 3.59
CA GLN A 676 11.98 13.56 2.82
C GLN A 676 10.72 12.82 2.36
N ASN A 677 9.65 12.83 3.16
CA ASN A 677 8.36 12.25 2.78
C ASN A 677 7.60 13.15 1.79
N GLY A 678 7.70 14.48 1.91
CA GLY A 678 7.13 15.43 0.95
C GLY A 678 7.61 15.22 -0.48
N PHE A 679 8.91 15.01 -0.66
CA PHE A 679 9.46 14.65 -1.97
C PHE A 679 8.90 13.32 -2.53
N LYS A 680 8.51 12.36 -1.68
CA LYS A 680 7.89 11.08 -2.13
C LYS A 680 6.42 11.21 -2.48
N TYR A 681 5.67 12.00 -1.71
CA TYR A 681 4.23 12.22 -1.90
C TYR A 681 3.91 13.33 -2.90
N GLY A 682 4.92 14.08 -3.36
CA GLY A 682 4.80 15.24 -4.22
C GLY A 682 4.09 14.98 -5.56
N GLU A 683 3.63 16.07 -6.17
CA GLU A 683 2.96 16.07 -7.47
C GLU A 683 3.83 15.40 -8.54
N VAL A 684 5.14 15.68 -8.53
CA VAL A 684 6.12 15.12 -9.47
C VAL A 684 6.24 13.58 -9.35
N MET A 685 6.48 13.04 -8.15
CA MET A 685 6.66 11.59 -7.96
C MET A 685 5.41 10.76 -8.28
N ASN A 686 4.22 11.35 -8.17
CA ASN A 686 2.97 10.71 -8.57
C ASN A 686 2.81 10.64 -10.09
N ILE A 687 3.28 11.65 -10.82
CA ILE A 687 3.25 11.67 -12.30
C ILE A 687 4.27 10.68 -12.84
N LEU A 688 5.52 10.70 -12.33
CA LEU A 688 6.59 9.81 -12.79
C LEU A 688 6.30 8.30 -12.66
N ARG A 689 5.32 7.90 -11.84
CA ARG A 689 4.86 6.49 -11.72
C ARG A 689 3.58 6.17 -12.49
N SER A 690 2.85 7.18 -12.96
CA SER A 690 1.56 7.00 -13.64
C SER A 690 1.78 6.72 -15.13
N ASN A 691 0.95 5.86 -15.73
CA ASN A 691 0.97 5.65 -17.18
C ASN A 691 0.24 6.82 -17.87
N PRO A 692 0.91 7.71 -18.62
CA PRO A 692 0.30 8.86 -19.30
C PRO A 692 -0.76 8.45 -20.33
N THR A 693 -0.60 7.30 -20.99
CA THR A 693 -1.54 6.82 -22.00
C THR A 693 -2.88 6.40 -21.38
N GLU A 694 -2.89 5.99 -20.11
CA GLU A 694 -4.10 5.74 -19.32
C GLU A 694 -4.54 6.96 -18.49
N HIS A 695 -3.63 7.89 -18.21
CA HIS A 695 -3.79 9.03 -17.30
C HIS A 695 -3.23 10.31 -17.95
N PRO A 696 -3.93 10.90 -18.94
CA PRO A 696 -3.41 12.03 -19.68
C PRO A 696 -3.12 13.23 -18.75
N PRO A 697 -2.03 13.98 -18.99
CA PRO A 697 -1.60 15.07 -18.11
C PRO A 697 -2.70 16.11 -17.94
N GLU A 698 -2.95 16.49 -16.69
CA GLU A 698 -3.97 17.49 -16.37
C GLU A 698 -3.57 18.88 -16.85
N LYS A 699 -4.55 19.71 -17.21
CA LYS A 699 -4.32 21.14 -17.41
C LYS A 699 -4.13 21.84 -16.06
N PRO A 700 -3.14 22.73 -15.91
CA PRO A 700 -2.95 23.51 -14.69
C PRO A 700 -4.18 24.30 -14.27
N LYS A 701 -4.37 24.47 -12.95
CA LYS A 701 -5.44 25.30 -12.39
C LYS A 701 -5.25 26.78 -12.79
N PRO A 702 -6.34 27.55 -12.98
CA PRO A 702 -6.23 29.00 -13.13
C PRO A 702 -5.53 29.63 -11.93
N GLY A 703 -4.36 30.23 -12.16
CA GLY A 703 -3.50 30.82 -11.12
C GLY A 703 -2.40 29.92 -10.56
N ALA A 704 -2.21 28.69 -11.08
CA ALA A 704 -1.07 27.85 -10.73
C ALA A 704 0.26 28.53 -11.08
N SER A 705 1.27 28.42 -10.21
CA SER A 705 2.59 29.03 -10.43
C SER A 705 3.34 28.35 -11.59
N LYS A 706 4.38 29.00 -12.15
CA LYS A 706 5.17 28.40 -13.24
C LYS A 706 5.82 27.07 -12.83
N VAL A 707 6.19 26.96 -11.55
CA VAL A 707 6.77 25.74 -10.97
C VAL A 707 5.72 24.64 -10.89
N GLU A 708 4.51 24.94 -10.41
CA GLU A 708 3.40 23.98 -10.40
C GLU A 708 3.04 23.50 -11.81
N GLN A 709 3.11 24.38 -12.82
CA GLN A 709 2.89 24.01 -14.22
C GLN A 709 3.96 23.02 -14.73
N ALA A 710 5.25 23.30 -14.50
CA ALA A 710 6.35 22.42 -14.91
C ALA A 710 6.38 21.09 -14.12
N ALA A 711 5.91 21.10 -12.87
CA ALA A 711 5.73 19.89 -12.06
C ALA A 711 4.64 18.95 -12.60
N MET A 712 3.73 19.46 -13.45
CA MET A 712 2.65 18.68 -14.08
C MET A 712 3.04 18.02 -15.41
N GLU A 713 4.26 18.23 -15.92
CA GLU A 713 4.73 17.68 -17.20
C GLU A 713 5.17 16.21 -17.09
N ASP A 714 4.40 15.32 -17.75
CA ASP A 714 4.68 13.89 -17.92
C ASP A 714 5.45 13.57 -19.23
N TYR A 715 5.81 12.32 -19.43
CA TYR A 715 6.54 11.76 -20.57
C TYR A 715 5.96 10.38 -20.93
N GLU A 716 6.05 9.90 -22.17
CA GLU A 716 5.53 8.57 -22.58
C GLU A 716 6.63 7.50 -22.72
N SER A 717 6.27 6.22 -22.60
CA SER A 717 7.20 5.10 -22.83
C SER A 717 6.50 3.80 -23.27
N ALA A 718 7.19 3.00 -24.08
CA ALA A 718 6.78 1.63 -24.44
C ALA A 718 6.73 0.64 -23.24
N PHE A 719 7.09 1.08 -22.03
CA PHE A 719 7.10 0.31 -20.79
C PHE A 719 6.26 0.94 -19.67
N ASP A 720 5.28 1.77 -20.01
CA ASP A 720 4.41 2.43 -19.02
C ASP A 720 3.56 1.46 -18.19
N ASP A 721 3.35 0.23 -18.67
CA ASP A 721 2.75 -0.89 -17.93
C ASP A 721 3.69 -1.49 -16.86
N LYS A 722 4.97 -1.13 -16.88
CA LYS A 722 6.03 -1.60 -15.97
C LYS A 722 6.84 -0.44 -15.39
N ARG A 723 6.24 0.76 -15.38
CA ARG A 723 6.87 2.04 -15.01
C ARG A 723 7.48 1.98 -13.60
N VAL A 724 8.62 2.65 -13.43
CA VAL A 724 9.36 2.78 -12.17
C VAL A 724 9.62 4.27 -11.90
N ALA A 725 9.27 4.72 -10.69
CA ALA A 725 9.58 6.06 -10.21
C ALA A 725 10.50 5.98 -8.99
N ILE A 726 11.55 6.79 -8.98
CA ILE A 726 12.56 6.79 -7.90
C ILE A 726 12.81 8.22 -7.41
N LEU A 727 12.72 8.42 -6.10
CA LEU A 727 13.37 9.56 -5.45
C LEU A 727 14.75 9.10 -4.99
N THR A 728 15.80 9.75 -5.47
CA THR A 728 17.18 9.59 -4.98
C THR A 728 17.58 10.89 -4.31
N CYS A 729 17.76 10.89 -2.98
CA CYS A 729 18.15 12.08 -2.26
C CYS A 729 19.41 11.87 -1.40
N GLN A 730 20.20 12.93 -1.20
CA GLN A 730 21.34 12.89 -0.30
C GLN A 730 20.89 13.19 1.14
N ASP A 731 20.45 12.16 1.86
CA ASP A 731 19.92 12.32 3.22
C ASP A 731 20.99 12.56 4.30
N LYS A 732 22.26 12.29 3.98
CA LYS A 732 23.41 12.64 4.83
C LYS A 732 24.49 13.38 4.04
N LYS A 733 25.04 14.40 4.68
CA LYS A 733 26.23 15.11 4.23
C LYS A 733 27.20 15.27 5.40
N GLU A 734 28.45 14.88 5.21
CA GLU A 734 29.48 14.89 6.24
C GLU A 734 29.65 16.29 6.85
N GLY A 735 29.60 16.38 8.18
CA GLY A 735 29.64 17.65 8.91
C GLY A 735 28.28 18.35 9.11
N PHE A 736 27.19 17.81 8.56
CA PHE A 736 25.84 18.37 8.66
C PHE A 736 24.88 17.43 9.42
N LEU A 737 23.74 17.95 9.87
CA LEU A 737 22.72 17.20 10.58
C LEU A 737 22.01 16.16 9.69
N ASP A 738 21.98 14.90 10.11
CA ASP A 738 21.14 13.88 9.49
C ASP A 738 19.68 13.93 9.97
N GLU A 739 18.83 13.05 9.45
CA GLU A 739 17.42 12.98 9.83
C GLU A 739 17.18 12.64 11.31
N LYS A 740 18.20 12.11 12.00
CA LYS A 740 18.19 11.79 13.44
C LYS A 740 18.83 12.90 14.28
N LEU A 741 19.21 14.02 13.67
CA LEU A 741 19.87 15.18 14.30
C LEU A 741 21.31 14.92 14.79
N ASN A 742 21.97 13.92 14.22
CA ASN A 742 23.40 13.68 14.43
C ASN A 742 24.22 14.42 13.38
N ILE A 743 25.42 14.89 13.73
CA ILE A 743 26.38 15.28 12.68
C ILE A 743 26.79 14.01 11.93
N ALA A 744 26.47 13.93 10.64
CA ALA A 744 26.82 12.78 9.83
C ALA A 744 28.35 12.68 9.68
N THR A 745 28.89 11.48 9.91
CA THR A 745 30.33 11.17 9.81
C THR A 745 30.77 10.84 8.38
N GLN A 746 29.82 10.68 7.46
CA GLN A 746 30.02 10.45 6.03
C GLN A 746 28.75 10.82 5.28
N ASN A 747 28.85 10.99 3.97
CA ASN A 747 27.68 11.20 3.13
C ASN A 747 26.83 9.93 2.97
N GLY A 748 25.57 10.11 2.56
CA GLY A 748 24.63 9.04 2.30
C GLY A 748 23.62 9.41 1.22
N LEU A 749 23.37 8.48 0.30
CA LEU A 749 22.25 8.53 -0.64
C LEU A 749 21.15 7.59 -0.16
N ARG A 750 19.91 8.07 -0.21
CA ARG A 750 18.70 7.31 0.07
C ARG A 750 17.83 7.22 -1.17
N LEU A 751 17.30 6.04 -1.43
CA LEU A 751 16.42 5.75 -2.55
C LEU A 751 15.03 5.37 -2.03
N SER A 752 13.98 5.91 -2.65
CA SER A 752 12.59 5.52 -2.44
C SER A 752 11.98 5.15 -3.79
N LEU A 753 11.70 3.87 -3.98
CA LEU A 753 11.30 3.30 -5.25
C LEU A 753 9.80 2.95 -5.24
N ARG A 754 9.14 3.20 -6.36
CA ARG A 754 7.76 2.77 -6.64
C ARG A 754 7.75 2.17 -8.03
N SER A 755 7.11 1.02 -8.17
CA SER A 755 6.87 0.39 -9.47
C SER A 755 5.39 0.07 -9.64
N GLN A 756 5.01 -0.28 -10.86
CA GLN A 756 3.68 -0.76 -11.17
C GLN A 756 3.37 -2.07 -10.42
N GLU A 757 2.11 -2.24 -10.03
CA GLU A 757 1.60 -3.41 -9.32
C GLU A 757 1.83 -4.71 -10.10
N GLY A 758 2.13 -5.80 -9.38
CA GLY A 758 2.48 -7.09 -9.98
C GLY A 758 3.91 -7.20 -10.52
N THR A 759 4.78 -6.21 -10.26
CA THR A 759 6.21 -6.27 -10.57
C THR A 759 7.06 -6.37 -9.30
N ILE A 760 8.27 -6.94 -9.41
CA ILE A 760 9.30 -6.93 -8.34
C ILE A 760 10.41 -5.89 -8.58
N HIS A 761 10.22 -4.96 -9.53
CA HIS A 761 11.29 -4.07 -9.96
C HIS A 761 11.78 -3.14 -8.85
N ALA A 762 10.89 -2.60 -8.00
CA ALA A 762 11.30 -1.76 -6.88
C ALA A 762 12.11 -2.56 -5.84
N GLU A 763 11.73 -3.82 -5.58
CA GLU A 763 12.42 -4.70 -4.63
C GLU A 763 13.81 -5.13 -5.16
N LEU A 764 13.90 -5.58 -6.42
CA LEU A 764 15.17 -5.93 -7.06
C LEU A 764 16.16 -4.75 -7.07
N LEU A 765 15.69 -3.56 -7.45
CA LEU A 765 16.51 -2.35 -7.45
C LEU A 765 16.86 -1.88 -6.02
N ALA A 766 15.99 -2.07 -5.03
CA ALA A 766 16.31 -1.78 -3.64
C ALA A 766 17.40 -2.72 -3.10
N ASN A 767 17.32 -4.02 -3.40
CA ASN A 767 18.30 -5.02 -2.96
C ASN A 767 19.73 -4.73 -3.46
N LEU A 768 19.89 -4.04 -4.61
CA LEU A 768 21.19 -3.54 -5.08
C LEU A 768 21.84 -2.56 -4.09
N PHE A 769 21.02 -1.73 -3.45
CA PHE A 769 21.45 -0.68 -2.52
C PHE A 769 21.18 -1.08 -1.06
N HIS A 770 21.46 -2.34 -0.68
CA HIS A 770 21.24 -2.89 0.67
C HIS A 770 19.84 -2.59 1.23
N GLY A 771 18.85 -2.57 0.34
CA GLY A 771 17.49 -2.15 0.63
C GLY A 771 16.51 -3.31 0.83
N GLY A 772 15.24 -2.95 0.81
CA GLY A 772 14.13 -3.89 0.90
C GLY A 772 12.77 -3.20 0.88
N GLY A 773 11.73 -4.00 1.10
CA GLY A 773 10.33 -3.62 0.98
C GLY A 773 9.59 -4.63 0.10
N HIS A 774 8.43 -4.22 -0.42
CA HIS A 774 7.58 -5.05 -1.27
C HIS A 774 7.77 -4.70 -2.75
N GLY A 775 7.35 -5.61 -3.65
CA GLY A 775 7.54 -5.50 -5.09
C GLY A 775 7.13 -4.16 -5.71
N GLY A 776 6.02 -3.56 -5.24
CA GLY A 776 5.48 -2.27 -5.70
C GLY A 776 5.90 -1.03 -4.90
N ALA A 777 6.63 -1.19 -3.80
CA ALA A 777 7.15 -0.10 -2.97
C ALA A 777 8.33 -0.58 -2.09
N SER A 778 9.53 -0.05 -2.35
CA SER A 778 10.76 -0.43 -1.64
C SER A 778 11.68 0.77 -1.45
N GLY A 779 12.75 0.61 -0.67
CA GLY A 779 13.76 1.66 -0.45
C GLY A 779 15.16 1.09 -0.27
N GLY A 780 16.17 1.87 -0.65
CA GLY A 780 17.60 1.51 -0.59
C GLY A 780 18.47 2.63 -0.04
N ARG A 781 19.74 2.31 0.28
CA ARG A 781 20.69 3.23 0.90
C ARG A 781 22.14 2.96 0.47
N VAL A 782 22.90 4.03 0.25
CA VAL A 782 24.34 3.99 -0.01
C VAL A 782 25.03 5.00 0.90
N ASP A 783 25.56 4.54 2.03
CA ASP A 783 26.40 5.35 2.91
C ASP A 783 27.88 5.02 2.61
N LEU A 784 28.59 5.94 1.97
CA LEU A 784 29.99 5.81 1.54
C LEU A 784 30.73 7.15 1.68
N PRO A 785 32.04 7.18 1.98
CA PRO A 785 32.81 8.43 2.10
C PRO A 785 32.67 9.32 0.86
N GLY A 786 32.31 10.60 1.06
CA GLY A 786 32.17 11.57 -0.02
C GLY A 786 31.11 11.26 -1.09
N VAL A 787 30.21 10.28 -0.90
CA VAL A 787 29.19 9.94 -1.90
C VAL A 787 28.19 11.07 -2.12
N GLY A 788 27.74 11.25 -3.35
CA GLY A 788 26.76 12.24 -3.75
C GLY A 788 26.15 11.85 -5.09
N LEU A 789 25.19 12.64 -5.57
CA LEU A 789 24.37 12.30 -6.75
C LEU A 789 25.21 11.99 -8.01
N LYS A 790 26.40 12.59 -8.13
CA LYS A 790 27.33 12.44 -9.27
C LYS A 790 28.54 11.53 -9.00
N THR A 791 28.64 10.92 -7.82
CA THR A 791 29.80 10.09 -7.47
C THR A 791 29.82 8.81 -8.30
N PRO A 792 30.94 8.45 -8.96
CA PRO A 792 31.10 7.17 -9.65
C PRO A 792 31.04 5.97 -8.68
N LEU A 793 30.12 5.04 -8.96
CA LEU A 793 29.84 3.84 -8.17
C LEU A 793 30.01 2.58 -9.02
N GLY A 794 30.56 1.54 -8.40
CA GLY A 794 30.65 0.18 -8.91
C GLY A 794 29.83 -0.79 -8.07
N VAL A 795 29.72 -2.03 -8.54
CA VAL A 795 29.01 -3.12 -7.85
C VAL A 795 29.94 -4.31 -7.71
N GLU A 796 29.97 -4.90 -6.52
CA GLU A 796 30.65 -6.15 -6.20
C GLU A 796 29.63 -7.25 -5.94
N ILE A 797 29.95 -8.47 -6.38
CA ILE A 797 29.25 -9.71 -6.04
C ILE A 797 30.29 -10.61 -5.36
N ASP A 798 30.06 -10.95 -4.09
CA ASP A 798 31.00 -11.67 -3.21
C ASP A 798 32.43 -11.07 -3.22
N GLY A 799 32.50 -9.73 -3.17
CA GLY A 799 33.76 -8.98 -3.19
C GLY A 799 34.48 -8.94 -4.54
N LYS A 800 33.85 -9.40 -5.62
CA LYS A 800 34.38 -9.31 -6.99
C LYS A 800 33.59 -8.29 -7.80
N LYS A 801 34.28 -7.34 -8.44
CA LYS A 801 33.66 -6.34 -9.32
C LYS A 801 32.81 -7.02 -10.41
N ALA A 802 31.54 -6.66 -10.49
CA ALA A 802 30.63 -7.11 -11.53
C ALA A 802 31.05 -6.52 -12.89
N GLN A 803 30.93 -7.33 -13.94
CA GLN A 803 31.43 -7.01 -15.28
C GLN A 803 30.36 -6.41 -16.19
N SER A 804 29.08 -6.53 -15.84
CA SER A 804 27.97 -5.97 -16.61
C SER A 804 26.71 -5.73 -15.77
N PRO A 805 25.82 -4.81 -16.20
CA PRO A 805 24.49 -4.65 -15.61
C PRO A 805 23.67 -5.95 -15.63
N LYS A 806 23.81 -6.76 -16.69
CA LYS A 806 23.12 -8.04 -16.83
C LYS A 806 23.50 -9.02 -15.71
N GLN A 807 24.79 -9.16 -15.41
CA GLN A 807 25.28 -10.02 -14.32
C GLN A 807 24.71 -9.61 -12.96
N ILE A 808 24.57 -8.30 -12.72
CA ILE A 808 23.99 -7.75 -11.49
C ILE A 808 22.49 -8.09 -11.42
N LEU A 809 21.75 -7.89 -12.51
CA LEU A 809 20.32 -8.22 -12.58
C LEU A 809 20.05 -9.72 -12.37
N GLU A 810 20.83 -10.59 -13.01
CA GLU A 810 20.77 -12.05 -12.80
C GLU A 810 20.99 -12.40 -11.32
N GLN A 811 22.00 -11.80 -10.67
CA GLN A 811 22.29 -12.08 -9.26
C GLN A 811 21.18 -11.60 -8.30
N LEU A 812 20.58 -10.44 -8.58
CA LEU A 812 19.48 -9.90 -7.77
C LEU A 812 18.24 -10.82 -7.85
N LYS A 813 17.97 -11.40 -9.02
CA LYS A 813 16.91 -12.40 -9.22
C LYS A 813 17.20 -13.73 -8.52
N GLU A 814 18.42 -14.24 -8.63
CA GLU A 814 18.84 -15.45 -7.90
C GLU A 814 18.61 -15.29 -6.38
N ASN A 815 19.06 -14.17 -5.82
CA ASN A 815 18.88 -13.88 -4.40
C ASN A 815 17.39 -13.78 -4.03
N HIS A 816 16.57 -13.10 -4.85
CA HIS A 816 15.12 -13.00 -4.65
C HIS A 816 14.43 -14.37 -4.63
N GLN A 817 14.76 -15.24 -5.59
CA GLN A 817 14.25 -16.62 -5.64
C GLN A 817 14.68 -17.47 -4.46
N VAL A 818 15.91 -17.31 -3.96
CA VAL A 818 16.38 -18.01 -2.76
C VAL A 818 15.60 -17.55 -1.53
N MET A 819 15.46 -16.24 -1.32
CA MET A 819 14.75 -15.67 -0.17
C MET A 819 13.28 -16.10 -0.12
N ASN A 820 12.61 -16.18 -1.28
CA ASN A 820 11.22 -16.60 -1.40
C ASN A 820 11.02 -18.12 -1.55
N SER A 821 12.05 -18.95 -1.34
CA SER A 821 11.93 -20.43 -1.38
C SER A 821 11.67 -21.06 -0.01
N ASP A 822 11.10 -22.27 0.02
CA ASP A 822 10.76 -23.03 1.24
C ASP A 822 11.97 -23.58 2.03
N LYS A 823 13.19 -23.17 1.70
CA LYS A 823 14.43 -23.65 2.35
C LYS A 823 14.58 -23.10 3.78
N SER A 824 15.47 -23.71 4.56
CA SER A 824 15.84 -23.20 5.88
C SER A 824 16.52 -21.83 5.78
N ASP A 825 16.52 -21.06 6.88
CA ASP A 825 17.17 -19.74 6.90
C ASP A 825 18.70 -19.87 6.78
N GLU A 826 19.24 -20.97 7.28
CA GLU A 826 20.65 -21.37 7.14
C GLU A 826 20.98 -21.64 5.66
N ASP A 827 20.15 -22.40 4.95
CA ASP A 827 20.32 -22.63 3.50
C ASP A 827 20.19 -21.32 2.72
N LYS A 828 19.22 -20.46 3.06
CA LYS A 828 19.05 -19.13 2.43
C LYS A 828 20.31 -18.27 2.61
N LYS A 829 20.86 -18.21 3.83
CA LYS A 829 22.10 -17.48 4.14
C LYS A 829 23.31 -18.05 3.39
N ALA A 830 23.37 -19.37 3.18
CA ALA A 830 24.44 -20.03 2.41
C ALA A 830 24.30 -19.88 0.88
N MET A 831 23.09 -19.68 0.35
CA MET A 831 22.82 -19.58 -1.09
C MET A 831 22.80 -18.14 -1.62
N CYS A 832 22.41 -17.15 -0.83
CA CYS A 832 22.39 -15.75 -1.26
C CYS A 832 23.81 -15.17 -1.38
N LYS A 833 24.13 -14.61 -2.56
CA LYS A 833 25.42 -13.94 -2.80
C LYS A 833 25.39 -12.49 -2.31
N LYS A 834 26.49 -11.98 -1.78
CA LYS A 834 26.59 -10.61 -1.24
C LYS A 834 26.77 -9.60 -2.38
N VAL A 835 25.70 -8.90 -2.74
CA VAL A 835 25.72 -7.76 -3.66
C VAL A 835 26.01 -6.49 -2.87
N LYS A 836 27.00 -5.69 -3.28
CA LYS A 836 27.41 -4.46 -2.60
C LYS A 836 27.76 -3.35 -3.59
N VAL A 837 27.23 -2.14 -3.36
CA VAL A 837 27.67 -0.92 -4.05
C VAL A 837 28.93 -0.34 -3.37
N VAL A 838 29.90 0.06 -4.18
CA VAL A 838 31.22 0.58 -3.75
C VAL A 838 31.60 1.84 -4.54
N LEU A 839 32.55 2.62 -4.02
CA LEU A 839 33.18 3.72 -4.77
C LEU A 839 34.05 3.13 -5.88
N ASP A 840 33.90 3.60 -7.12
CA ASP A 840 34.67 3.13 -8.26
C ASP A 840 34.91 4.27 -9.26
N PRO A 841 36.14 4.79 -9.41
CA PRO A 841 36.45 5.87 -10.35
C PRO A 841 36.12 5.55 -11.83
N THR A 842 35.96 4.27 -12.18
CA THR A 842 35.55 3.80 -13.52
C THR A 842 34.07 3.42 -13.59
N GLY A 843 33.35 3.55 -12.49
CA GLY A 843 31.92 3.30 -12.36
C GLY A 843 31.06 4.45 -12.87
N LYS A 844 29.80 4.47 -12.45
CA LYS A 844 28.79 5.45 -12.90
C LYS A 844 28.03 6.10 -11.74
N PRO A 845 27.47 7.30 -11.91
CA PRO A 845 26.51 7.88 -10.97
C PRO A 845 25.37 6.90 -10.64
N CYS A 846 24.83 7.00 -9.43
CA CYS A 846 23.77 6.12 -8.91
C CYS A 846 22.58 5.97 -9.90
N THR A 847 22.16 7.08 -10.52
CA THR A 847 21.04 7.12 -11.46
C THR A 847 21.35 6.50 -12.82
N GLU A 848 22.59 6.60 -13.30
CA GLU A 848 23.03 5.89 -14.51
C GLU A 848 23.19 4.38 -14.26
N LEU A 849 23.67 3.98 -13.08
CA LEU A 849 23.73 2.56 -12.69
C LEU A 849 22.33 1.93 -12.66
N ILE A 850 21.33 2.63 -12.13
CA ILE A 850 19.93 2.19 -12.17
C ILE A 850 19.42 2.12 -13.63
N THR A 851 19.72 3.15 -14.42
CA THR A 851 19.32 3.22 -15.85
C THR A 851 19.83 2.02 -16.64
N ASP A 852 21.09 1.65 -16.46
CA ASP A 852 21.70 0.46 -17.06
C ASP A 852 20.98 -0.84 -16.65
N ILE A 853 20.66 -1.01 -15.36
CA ILE A 853 19.98 -2.21 -14.85
C ILE A 853 18.55 -2.30 -15.40
N VAL A 854 17.82 -1.19 -15.44
CA VAL A 854 16.46 -1.15 -16.00
C VAL A 854 16.49 -1.36 -17.53
N ALA A 855 17.53 -0.89 -18.23
CA ALA A 855 17.71 -1.21 -19.65
C ALA A 855 17.90 -2.71 -19.91
N GLU A 856 18.57 -3.46 -19.02
CA GLU A 856 18.61 -4.93 -19.10
C GLU A 856 17.25 -5.57 -18.80
N MET A 857 16.53 -5.11 -17.76
CA MET A 857 15.14 -5.54 -17.51
C MET A 857 14.25 -5.34 -18.75
N ARG A 858 14.43 -4.23 -19.47
CA ARG A 858 13.67 -3.93 -20.69
C ARG A 858 13.99 -4.83 -21.88
N LYS A 859 15.23 -5.30 -22.00
CA LYS A 859 15.62 -6.28 -23.04
C LYS A 859 14.93 -7.62 -22.82
N GLU A 860 14.84 -8.06 -21.55
CA GLU A 860 14.09 -9.26 -21.19
C GLU A 860 12.57 -9.07 -21.39
N ASP A 861 12.02 -7.90 -20.99
CA ASP A 861 10.62 -7.54 -21.21
C ASP A 861 10.22 -7.60 -22.70
N GLN A 862 11.12 -7.17 -23.60
CA GLN A 862 10.93 -7.26 -25.05
C GLN A 862 11.07 -8.70 -25.57
N ALA A 863 12.11 -9.44 -25.16
CA ALA A 863 12.28 -10.85 -25.53
C ALA A 863 11.14 -11.76 -25.04
N GLY A 864 10.43 -11.35 -23.98
CA GLY A 864 9.20 -11.99 -23.53
C GLY A 864 7.99 -11.79 -24.45
N LYS A 865 7.93 -10.67 -25.20
CA LYS A 865 6.85 -10.41 -26.18
C LYS A 865 6.96 -11.34 -27.40
N ASP A 866 8.18 -11.62 -27.85
CA ASP A 866 8.44 -12.63 -28.91
C ASP A 866 8.18 -14.08 -28.43
N LYS A 867 8.10 -14.30 -27.11
CA LYS A 867 7.75 -15.58 -26.48
C LYS A 867 6.30 -15.65 -25.98
N ILE A 868 5.41 -14.77 -26.47
CA ILE A 868 3.99 -15.09 -26.47
C ILE A 868 3.79 -16.24 -27.47
N VAL A 869 3.97 -17.48 -27.00
CA VAL A 869 3.28 -18.62 -27.59
C VAL A 869 1.81 -18.26 -27.50
N SER A 870 1.22 -17.91 -28.65
CA SER A 870 -0.21 -17.68 -28.73
C SER A 870 -0.89 -18.88 -28.09
N PHE A 871 -1.67 -18.65 -27.03
CA PHE A 871 -2.73 -19.58 -26.71
C PHE A 871 -3.69 -19.53 -27.90
N LYS A 872 -3.44 -20.38 -28.90
CA LYS A 872 -4.45 -20.85 -29.82
C LYS A 872 -5.41 -21.69 -28.98
N GLY A 873 -6.25 -21.01 -28.20
CA GLY A 873 -7.58 -21.52 -27.93
C GLY A 873 -8.16 -21.89 -29.30
N ASN A 874 -8.69 -23.10 -29.41
CA ASN A 874 -9.05 -23.70 -30.70
C ASN A 874 -9.92 -22.74 -31.53
N GLN A 875 -9.31 -22.10 -32.53
CA GLN A 875 -10.06 -21.52 -33.63
C GLN A 875 -10.58 -22.67 -34.50
N ASN A 876 -11.78 -22.46 -35.05
CA ASN A 876 -12.71 -23.47 -35.57
C ASN A 876 -13.43 -24.23 -34.43
N ILE A 877 -14.76 -24.27 -34.36
CA ILE A 877 -15.73 -24.18 -35.46
C ILE A 877 -16.92 -23.25 -35.13
N PHE A 878 -16.93 -22.08 -35.76
CA PHE A 878 -18.15 -21.54 -36.39
C PHE A 878 -17.76 -21.10 -37.80
N LYS A 879 -17.99 -21.97 -38.79
CA LYS A 879 -17.90 -21.61 -40.21
C LYS A 879 -19.30 -21.23 -40.67
N ILE A 880 -19.52 -19.94 -40.92
CA ILE A 880 -20.60 -19.47 -41.77
C ILE A 880 -20.06 -19.42 -43.20
N SER A 881 -20.71 -20.16 -44.10
CA SER A 881 -20.67 -19.97 -45.56
C SER A 881 -21.82 -20.80 -46.15
N ALA A 882 -22.73 -20.28 -46.97
CA ALA A 882 -22.82 -18.94 -47.57
C ALA A 882 -24.21 -18.31 -47.33
#